data_AF-A0A673C1V0-F1
#
_entry.id   AF-A0A673C1V0-F1
#
_cell.length_a   1.000
_cell.length_b   1.000
_cell.length_c   1.000
_cell.angle_alpha   90.00
_cell.angle_beta   90.00
_cell.angle_gamma   90.00
#
_symmetry.space_group_name_H-M   'P 1'
#
loop_
_entity.id
_entity.type
_entity.pdbx_description
1 polymer ?
#
loop_
_entity_poly.entity_id
_entity_poly.type
_entity_poly.pdbx_seq_one_letter_code
_entity_poly.pdbx_strand_id
1 'polypeptide(L)'
;MVRPRSVYLLVIGFSFQKQRKNWWIIDFHFKIDKLKFNFKAFFFFSVKTDKPHFKKWIDFCFLFLITKKKCTSRSVCVFIVATYTDGQPTENAEWFCKWLEEASTDFRYGNTYLKGLRYAVFGLGNSVYVGHYNTVGKNVDKWLWMLSGVRIMTRGEGDCNVVKSRNGSVQADFEAWKVKFLNRLQNLVKGDKKSCSGNCKNGGSCKNKRKDGHGQEEEEDAVTRQNDGSEVMDGRLLSHGWCLKAKVVLLNGVKKVEDEGERREMITPALREALTKQGYKLIGSHSGVKLCRWTKSMLRGRGGCYKHTFYGIESHRCMETTPSLACANKCVFCWRHHTNPVGTEWRWKMDPPEKILQDSLEKHENMIRQFRGVPGVKPERYEEGLAVKHCALSLVGEPIMYPEINTFLRLLHSHRISSFLVTNAQFPQEIRSLVPVTQLYVSVDASTKDSLKKIDRPLFKDFWPRFQDSLRALGEKRQRTVYRLTLVKAWNVEEMQAYSELIALGQPDFIEVKGVTYCGESSASSLTMANVPWHQEVVAFVQQLADMLPQYEIACEHEHSNCLLIAHTKFKVDGEWWTWIDYERFQELVQVHEDSGGQQSFSALDYVAKTPRWALFGAEEQGFDPNDTRFQRRNKTKDISGC
;
A
#
# COMPACT_ATOMS: atom_id res chain seq x y z
N MET A 1 -12.76 -41.04 42.10
CA MET A 1 -12.14 -40.64 40.82
C MET A 1 -12.57 -39.21 40.45
N VAL A 2 -11.65 -38.25 40.52
CA VAL A 2 -11.89 -36.85 40.11
C VAL A 2 -11.93 -36.79 38.59
N ARG A 3 -13.07 -36.40 37.99
CA ARG A 3 -13.17 -36.18 36.53
C ARG A 3 -12.16 -35.10 36.09
N PRO A 4 -11.46 -35.25 34.94
CA PRO A 4 -10.52 -34.24 34.46
C PRO A 4 -11.21 -32.89 34.22
N ARG A 5 -10.62 -31.80 34.72
CA ARG A 5 -11.12 -30.42 34.54
C ARG A 5 -11.04 -30.04 33.06
N SER A 6 -12.17 -30.08 32.35
CA SER A 6 -12.26 -29.62 30.95
C SER A 6 -12.50 -28.10 30.90
N VAL A 7 -11.62 -27.37 30.20
CA VAL A 7 -11.82 -25.96 29.80
C VAL A 7 -12.27 -25.95 28.34
N TYR A 8 -13.32 -25.17 28.05
CA TYR A 8 -13.85 -25.02 26.69
C TYR A 8 -13.31 -23.72 26.07
N LEU A 9 -12.70 -23.82 24.88
CA LEU A 9 -12.18 -22.67 24.15
C LEU A 9 -13.11 -22.32 22.97
N LEU A 10 -13.58 -21.09 22.92
CA LEU A 10 -14.32 -20.53 21.78
C LEU A 10 -13.43 -19.48 21.10
N VAL A 11 -13.08 -19.70 19.83
CA VAL A 11 -12.27 -18.73 19.05
C VAL A 11 -13.19 -18.01 18.08
N ILE A 12 -13.25 -16.69 18.19
CA ILE A 12 -14.04 -15.80 17.36
C ILE A 12 -13.04 -14.98 16.53
N GLY A 13 -12.96 -15.29 15.23
CA GLY A 13 -12.09 -14.61 14.29
C GLY A 13 -12.91 -13.78 13.31
N PHE A 14 -12.66 -12.49 13.26
CA PHE A 14 -13.18 -11.63 12.20
C PHE A 14 -12.02 -11.28 11.25
N SER A 15 -12.06 -11.89 10.07
CA SER A 15 -11.03 -11.78 9.03
C SER A 15 -11.67 -11.60 7.65
N PHE A 16 -10.90 -11.09 6.69
CA PHE A 16 -11.28 -10.96 5.28
C PHE A 16 -11.68 -12.32 4.66
N GLN A 17 -12.65 -12.35 3.71
CA GLN A 17 -13.10 -13.58 3.03
C GLN A 17 -12.86 -13.61 1.50
N LYS A 18 -12.27 -14.75 1.07
CA LYS A 18 -12.24 -15.44 -0.24
C LYS A 18 -11.21 -15.01 -1.32
N GLN A 19 -10.13 -15.79 -1.45
CA GLN A 19 -9.86 -16.60 -2.66
C GLN A 19 -8.84 -17.75 -2.40
N ARG A 20 -8.91 -18.76 -3.27
CA ARG A 20 -8.48 -20.15 -3.07
C ARG A 20 -6.98 -20.38 -3.37
N LYS A 21 -6.37 -21.26 -2.56
CA LYS A 21 -5.16 -22.07 -2.83
C LYS A 21 -3.78 -21.38 -2.90
N ASN A 22 -3.45 -20.48 -1.97
CA ASN A 22 -2.08 -20.34 -1.40
C ASN A 22 -1.93 -19.16 -0.43
N TRP A 23 -2.92 -18.92 0.42
CA TRP A 23 -2.54 -18.82 1.81
C TRP A 23 -2.49 -20.27 2.29
N TRP A 24 -1.32 -20.72 2.73
CA TRP A 24 -1.37 -21.57 3.91
C TRP A 24 -2.20 -20.74 4.89
N ILE A 25 -3.45 -21.18 5.07
CA ILE A 25 -4.17 -20.98 6.32
C ILE A 25 -3.05 -20.99 7.35
N ILE A 26 -2.76 -19.86 8.02
CA ILE A 26 -1.99 -19.93 9.25
C ILE A 26 -2.72 -21.00 10.00
N ASP A 27 -2.12 -22.19 10.03
CA ASP A 27 -2.83 -23.40 10.28
C ASP A 27 -3.27 -23.22 11.72
N PHE A 28 -4.51 -22.77 11.93
CA PHE A 28 -5.17 -22.68 13.22
C PHE A 28 -5.48 -24.12 13.68
N HIS A 29 -4.62 -25.07 13.33
CA HIS A 29 -4.28 -26.18 14.17
C HIS A 29 -3.72 -25.62 15.47
N PHE A 30 -4.63 -25.31 16.38
CA PHE A 30 -4.42 -25.51 17.82
C PHE A 30 -4.17 -27.03 18.05
N LYS A 31 -3.07 -27.57 17.51
CA LYS A 31 -2.58 -28.89 17.90
C LYS A 31 -1.83 -28.68 19.20
N ILE A 32 -2.59 -28.70 20.30
CA ILE A 32 -2.03 -28.84 21.64
C ILE A 32 -1.73 -30.32 21.81
N ASP A 33 -0.55 -30.76 21.37
CA ASP A 33 -0.09 -32.10 21.65
C ASP A 33 0.04 -32.28 23.17
N LYS A 34 -0.63 -33.33 23.67
CA LYS A 34 -0.57 -33.89 25.05
C LYS A 34 -1.44 -33.29 26.16
N LEU A 35 -2.56 -32.60 25.90
CA LEU A 35 -3.57 -32.33 26.96
C LEU A 35 -5.02 -32.46 26.43
N LYS A 36 -5.79 -33.42 26.97
CA LYS A 36 -7.22 -33.64 26.66
C LYS A 36 -8.10 -32.45 27.12
N PHE A 37 -8.18 -31.40 26.32
CA PHE A 37 -9.25 -30.39 26.42
C PHE A 37 -10.44 -30.85 25.56
N ASN A 38 -11.65 -30.83 26.10
CA ASN A 38 -12.86 -30.99 25.28
C ASN A 38 -13.07 -29.70 24.49
N PHE A 39 -12.58 -29.68 23.25
CA PHE A 39 -12.77 -28.55 22.33
C PHE A 39 -14.18 -28.60 21.72
N LYS A 40 -14.96 -27.54 21.92
CA LYS A 40 -16.05 -27.17 21.01
C LYS A 40 -15.63 -25.89 20.30
N ALA A 41 -14.80 -26.04 19.27
CA ALA A 41 -14.45 -24.93 18.39
C ALA A 41 -15.63 -24.67 17.44
N PHE A 42 -16.40 -23.61 17.70
CA PHE A 42 -17.31 -23.07 16.68
C PHE A 42 -16.51 -22.07 15.84
N PHE A 43 -16.03 -22.52 14.68
CA PHE A 43 -15.48 -21.62 13.67
C PHE A 43 -16.63 -20.95 12.92
N PHE A 44 -16.98 -19.72 13.29
CA PHE A 44 -17.87 -18.91 12.47
C PHE A 44 -17.07 -18.29 11.32
N PHE A 45 -16.83 -19.08 10.25
CA PHE A 45 -16.58 -18.49 8.95
C PHE A 45 -17.93 -18.02 8.42
N SER A 46 -18.16 -16.71 8.35
CA SER A 46 -19.23 -16.17 7.52
C SER A 46 -18.88 -16.51 6.07
N VAL A 47 -19.33 -17.67 5.58
CA VAL A 47 -19.33 -18.00 4.14
C VAL A 47 -20.44 -17.17 3.53
N LYS A 48 -20.09 -16.27 2.61
CA LYS A 48 -21.04 -15.59 1.72
C LYS A 48 -22.10 -16.60 1.24
N THR A 49 -23.29 -16.51 1.80
CA THR A 49 -24.52 -16.94 1.14
C THR A 49 -25.27 -15.63 0.89
N ASP A 50 -25.64 -15.37 -0.37
CA ASP A 50 -26.35 -14.16 -0.79
C ASP A 50 -27.82 -14.12 -0.29
N LYS A 51 -28.07 -14.66 0.91
CA LYS A 51 -29.41 -14.71 1.52
C LYS A 51 -29.42 -13.86 2.80
N PRO A 52 -30.14 -12.72 2.83
CA PRO A 52 -30.20 -11.82 4.00
C PRO A 52 -30.75 -12.49 5.28
N HIS A 53 -31.45 -13.62 5.16
CA HIS A 53 -31.92 -14.41 6.31
C HIS A 53 -30.81 -15.15 7.08
N PHE A 54 -29.69 -15.49 6.44
CA PHE A 54 -28.61 -16.27 7.08
C PHE A 54 -27.70 -15.38 7.96
N LYS A 55 -27.52 -14.11 7.58
CA LYS A 55 -26.79 -13.09 8.37
C LYS A 55 -27.48 -12.84 9.72
N LYS A 56 -28.81 -12.64 9.70
CA LYS A 56 -29.63 -12.53 10.92
C LYS A 56 -29.57 -13.79 11.79
N TRP A 57 -29.45 -14.98 11.20
CA TRP A 57 -29.38 -16.25 11.93
C TRP A 57 -28.02 -16.45 12.64
N ILE A 58 -26.92 -16.06 12.00
CA ILE A 58 -25.57 -16.08 12.61
C ILE A 58 -25.46 -15.04 13.73
N ASP A 59 -25.95 -13.82 13.50
CA ASP A 59 -25.98 -12.75 14.53
C ASP A 59 -26.87 -13.17 15.71
N PHE A 60 -27.99 -13.85 15.45
CA PHE A 60 -28.88 -14.42 16.47
C PHE A 60 -28.21 -15.58 17.23
N CYS A 61 -27.54 -16.52 16.57
CA CYS A 61 -26.82 -17.61 17.25
C CYS A 61 -25.61 -17.11 18.05
N PHE A 62 -24.94 -16.05 17.57
CA PHE A 62 -23.81 -15.39 18.23
C PHE A 62 -24.25 -14.66 19.50
N LEU A 63 -25.30 -13.83 19.38
CA LEU A 63 -25.94 -13.18 20.53
C LEU A 63 -26.47 -14.25 21.49
N PHE A 64 -27.10 -15.32 21.00
CA PHE A 64 -27.62 -16.42 21.82
C PHE A 64 -26.54 -17.15 22.63
N LEU A 65 -25.33 -17.35 22.07
CA LEU A 65 -24.20 -17.99 22.76
C LEU A 65 -23.59 -17.11 23.86
N ILE A 66 -23.57 -15.79 23.68
CA ILE A 66 -23.05 -14.83 24.65
C ILE A 66 -24.11 -14.45 25.70
N THR A 67 -25.39 -14.37 25.33
CA THR A 67 -26.47 -13.78 26.16
C THR A 67 -27.34 -14.80 26.91
N LYS A 68 -27.56 -16.04 26.42
CA LYS A 68 -28.31 -17.07 27.17
C LYS A 68 -27.39 -18.10 27.81
N LYS A 69 -27.04 -17.87 29.08
CA LYS A 69 -26.73 -18.86 30.16
C LYS A 69 -25.91 -20.13 29.77
N LYS A 70 -25.04 -20.10 28.75
CA LYS A 70 -24.14 -21.22 28.38
C LYS A 70 -22.65 -20.89 28.45
N CYS A 71 -22.25 -19.65 28.75
CA CYS A 71 -20.91 -19.37 29.27
C CYS A 71 -20.82 -19.82 30.72
N THR A 72 -20.63 -21.12 30.92
CA THR A 72 -20.24 -21.64 32.25
C THR A 72 -18.89 -21.05 32.64
N SER A 73 -18.59 -20.97 33.94
CA SER A 73 -17.29 -20.53 34.49
C SER A 73 -16.06 -21.33 34.01
N ARG A 74 -16.26 -22.30 33.10
CA ARG A 74 -15.26 -23.18 32.50
C ARG A 74 -14.92 -22.84 31.04
N SER A 75 -15.59 -21.87 30.41
CA SER A 75 -15.29 -21.45 29.05
C SER A 75 -14.34 -20.24 29.01
N VAL A 76 -13.59 -20.10 27.90
CA VAL A 76 -12.76 -18.93 27.57
C VAL A 76 -13.03 -18.54 26.11
N CYS A 77 -13.31 -17.26 25.87
CA CYS A 77 -13.53 -16.71 24.54
C CYS A 77 -12.29 -15.95 24.05
N VAL A 78 -11.83 -16.23 22.84
CA VAL A 78 -10.70 -15.54 22.21
C VAL A 78 -11.21 -14.73 21.03
N PHE A 79 -10.96 -13.42 21.05
CA PHE A 79 -11.33 -12.50 19.98
C PHE A 79 -10.09 -12.15 19.17
N ILE A 80 -10.11 -12.44 17.87
CA ILE A 80 -9.06 -12.05 16.93
C ILE A 80 -9.70 -11.09 15.93
N VAL A 81 -9.31 -9.81 16.02
CA VAL A 81 -10.00 -8.70 15.33
C VAL A 81 -9.01 -7.81 14.60
N ALA A 82 -9.34 -7.43 13.37
CA ALA A 82 -8.54 -6.52 12.56
C ALA A 82 -9.02 -5.07 12.67
N THR A 83 -8.07 -4.14 12.70
CA THR A 83 -8.35 -2.71 12.51
C THR A 83 -8.26 -2.37 11.03
N TYR A 84 -9.33 -1.81 10.49
CA TYR A 84 -9.49 -1.41 9.10
C TYR A 84 -9.33 0.11 8.93
N THR A 85 -9.73 0.64 7.77
CA THR A 85 -9.56 2.04 7.37
C THR A 85 -10.05 3.01 8.43
N ASP A 86 -9.26 4.05 8.72
CA ASP A 86 -9.59 5.10 9.69
C ASP A 86 -9.95 4.58 11.10
N GLY A 87 -9.40 3.42 11.49
CA GLY A 87 -9.60 2.82 12.81
C GLY A 87 -10.90 2.02 12.96
N GLN A 88 -11.64 1.81 11.87
CA GLN A 88 -12.93 1.12 11.85
C GLN A 88 -12.77 -0.41 11.86
N PRO A 89 -13.79 -1.19 12.27
CA PRO A 89 -13.83 -2.64 12.11
C PRO A 89 -13.93 -3.08 10.63
N THR A 90 -13.66 -4.35 10.36
CA THR A 90 -13.96 -4.96 9.05
C THR A 90 -15.48 -5.10 8.86
N GLU A 91 -15.97 -5.15 7.62
CA GLU A 91 -17.43 -5.24 7.31
C GLU A 91 -18.14 -6.38 8.04
N ASN A 92 -17.46 -7.51 8.25
CA ASN A 92 -18.00 -8.65 8.98
C ASN A 92 -17.95 -8.51 10.52
N ALA A 93 -17.18 -7.55 11.05
CA ALA A 93 -17.09 -7.21 12.47
C ALA A 93 -17.86 -5.94 12.84
N GLU A 94 -18.35 -5.19 11.85
CA GLU A 94 -19.00 -3.88 12.05
C GLU A 94 -20.18 -3.96 13.00
N TRP A 95 -21.13 -4.85 12.73
CA TRP A 95 -22.30 -5.04 13.59
C TRP A 95 -21.90 -5.44 15.02
N PHE A 96 -20.94 -6.36 15.17
CA PHE A 96 -20.48 -6.81 16.48
C PHE A 96 -19.83 -5.68 17.28
N CYS A 97 -18.96 -4.90 16.65
CA CYS A 97 -18.29 -3.78 17.30
C CYS A 97 -19.29 -2.70 17.70
N LYS A 98 -20.24 -2.37 16.81
CA LYS A 98 -21.32 -1.43 17.09
C LYS A 98 -22.21 -1.88 18.24
N TRP A 99 -22.65 -3.15 18.22
CA TRP A 99 -23.45 -3.71 19.31
C TRP A 99 -22.70 -3.68 20.64
N LEU A 100 -21.41 -4.05 20.65
CA LEU A 100 -20.61 -4.10 21.87
C LEU A 100 -20.32 -2.70 22.43
N GLU A 101 -20.12 -1.72 21.55
CA GLU A 101 -20.03 -0.31 21.89
C GLU A 101 -21.33 0.19 22.53
N GLU A 102 -22.45 0.05 21.82
CA GLU A 102 -23.79 0.45 22.29
C GLU A 102 -24.12 -0.21 23.63
N ALA A 103 -23.93 -1.53 23.74
CA ALA A 103 -24.18 -2.25 24.99
C ALA A 103 -23.30 -1.76 26.14
N SER A 104 -22.06 -1.34 25.88
CA SER A 104 -21.16 -0.82 26.93
C SER A 104 -21.53 0.58 27.41
N THR A 105 -22.33 1.32 26.65
CA THR A 105 -22.72 2.72 26.94
C THR A 105 -24.20 2.89 27.30
N ASP A 106 -25.04 1.94 26.91
CA ASP A 106 -26.49 1.98 27.09
C ASP A 106 -26.86 1.51 28.51
N PHE A 107 -27.51 2.39 29.27
CA PHE A 107 -27.93 2.14 30.65
C PHE A 107 -28.86 0.93 30.82
N ARG A 108 -29.54 0.50 29.75
CA ARG A 108 -30.41 -0.70 29.77
C ARG A 108 -29.59 -1.99 29.91
N TYR A 109 -28.33 -1.96 29.50
CA TYR A 109 -27.38 -3.05 29.75
C TYR A 109 -26.66 -2.76 31.07
N GLY A 110 -26.97 -3.51 32.12
CA GLY A 110 -26.24 -3.37 33.38
C GLY A 110 -24.74 -3.66 33.19
N ASN A 111 -23.86 -2.93 33.89
CA ASN A 111 -22.40 -3.10 33.82
C ASN A 111 -21.92 -4.54 34.11
N THR A 112 -22.78 -5.40 34.65
CA THR A 112 -22.53 -6.84 34.88
C THR A 112 -22.99 -7.75 33.74
N TYR A 113 -23.36 -7.23 32.57
CA TYR A 113 -23.99 -7.99 31.49
C TYR A 113 -23.16 -9.20 31.03
N LEU A 114 -21.83 -9.06 30.99
CA LEU A 114 -20.89 -10.14 30.65
C LEU A 114 -20.17 -10.72 31.89
N LYS A 115 -20.74 -10.55 33.09
CA LYS A 115 -20.19 -11.13 34.33
C LYS A 115 -20.10 -12.65 34.22
N GLY A 116 -18.88 -13.16 34.28
CA GLY A 116 -18.56 -14.60 34.15
C GLY A 116 -17.97 -14.99 32.79
N LEU A 117 -18.00 -14.09 31.80
CA LEU A 117 -17.25 -14.25 30.56
C LEU A 117 -15.76 -14.11 30.87
N ARG A 118 -14.96 -15.12 30.52
CA ARG A 118 -13.49 -15.02 30.53
C ARG A 118 -12.98 -14.87 29.11
N TYR A 119 -12.18 -13.85 28.84
CA TYR A 119 -11.76 -13.55 27.47
C TYR A 119 -10.29 -13.20 27.30
N ALA A 120 -9.81 -13.31 26.06
CA ALA A 120 -8.57 -12.73 25.58
C ALA A 120 -8.78 -12.09 24.20
N VAL A 121 -8.07 -11.00 23.91
CA VAL A 121 -8.14 -10.30 22.62
C VAL A 121 -6.77 -10.26 21.97
N PHE A 122 -6.72 -10.52 20.67
CA PHE A 122 -5.57 -10.27 19.82
C PHE A 122 -5.99 -9.33 18.68
N GLY A 123 -5.43 -8.13 18.68
CA GLY A 123 -5.66 -7.14 17.63
C GLY A 123 -4.67 -7.33 16.48
N LEU A 124 -5.15 -7.17 15.25
CA LEU A 124 -4.33 -7.03 14.05
C LEU A 124 -4.35 -5.56 13.63
N GLY A 125 -3.20 -4.89 13.71
CA GLY A 125 -3.06 -3.48 13.38
C GLY A 125 -1.77 -3.20 12.62
N ASN A 126 -1.59 -1.95 12.20
CA ASN A 126 -0.37 -1.50 11.53
C ASN A 126 0.08 -0.16 12.11
N SER A 127 1.24 -0.13 12.77
CA SER A 127 1.73 1.04 13.50
C SER A 127 2.21 2.19 12.62
N VAL A 128 2.21 2.00 11.29
CA VAL A 128 2.36 3.10 10.33
C VAL A 128 1.18 4.09 10.45
N TYR A 129 -0.02 3.61 10.78
CA TYR A 129 -1.19 4.47 10.98
C TYR A 129 -1.22 5.01 12.41
N VAL A 130 -0.36 5.98 12.68
CA VAL A 130 -0.26 6.66 13.98
C VAL A 130 -1.63 7.29 14.32
N GLY A 131 -2.22 6.86 15.43
CA GLY A 131 -3.58 7.23 15.88
C GLY A 131 -4.62 6.11 15.72
N HIS A 132 -4.45 5.21 14.74
CA HIS A 132 -5.37 4.10 14.49
C HIS A 132 -4.75 2.71 14.72
N TYR A 133 -3.53 2.65 15.27
CA TYR A 133 -2.86 1.38 15.54
C TYR A 133 -3.65 0.52 16.53
N ASN A 134 -4.13 -0.64 16.05
CA ASN A 134 -4.87 -1.63 16.83
C ASN A 134 -6.17 -1.08 17.49
N THR A 135 -6.77 -0.03 16.94
CA THR A 135 -7.96 0.64 17.51
C THR A 135 -9.11 -0.32 17.77
N VAL A 136 -9.46 -1.18 16.83
CA VAL A 136 -10.57 -2.14 17.01
C VAL A 136 -10.26 -3.15 18.11
N GLY A 137 -9.03 -3.67 18.15
CA GLY A 137 -8.60 -4.57 19.22
C GLY A 137 -8.61 -3.90 20.60
N LYS A 138 -8.22 -2.63 20.68
CA LYS A 138 -8.28 -1.83 21.91
C LYS A 138 -9.72 -1.57 22.35
N ASN A 139 -10.61 -1.25 21.41
CA ASN A 139 -12.01 -0.96 21.68
C ASN A 139 -12.77 -2.21 22.15
N VAL A 140 -12.63 -3.34 21.46
CA VAL A 140 -13.25 -4.62 21.87
C VAL A 140 -12.78 -5.03 23.27
N ASP A 141 -11.48 -4.93 23.56
CA ASP A 141 -10.92 -5.22 24.88
C ASP A 141 -11.44 -4.27 25.98
N LYS A 142 -11.65 -2.98 25.64
CA LYS A 142 -12.25 -1.98 26.53
C LYS A 142 -13.73 -2.29 26.82
N TRP A 143 -14.55 -2.48 25.78
CA TRP A 143 -15.99 -2.67 25.93
C TRP A 143 -16.33 -3.99 26.64
N LEU A 144 -15.60 -5.07 26.35
CA LEU A 144 -15.74 -6.34 27.10
C LEU A 144 -15.43 -6.18 28.59
N TRP A 145 -14.44 -5.33 28.93
CA TRP A 145 -14.10 -5.03 30.31
C TRP A 145 -15.19 -4.18 30.99
N MET A 146 -15.73 -3.16 30.32
CA MET A 146 -16.81 -2.31 30.83
C MET A 146 -18.07 -3.11 31.20
N LEU A 147 -18.35 -4.19 30.46
CA LEU A 147 -19.46 -5.11 30.72
C LEU A 147 -19.15 -6.22 31.76
N SER A 148 -18.12 -6.05 32.59
CA SER A 148 -17.66 -7.01 33.62
C SER A 148 -17.12 -8.35 33.09
N GLY A 149 -16.62 -8.38 31.85
CA GLY A 149 -15.85 -9.51 31.35
C GLY A 149 -14.48 -9.61 32.05
N VAL A 150 -14.04 -10.83 32.35
CA VAL A 150 -12.76 -11.10 33.03
C VAL A 150 -11.67 -11.41 32.01
N ARG A 151 -10.73 -10.48 31.87
CA ARG A 151 -9.55 -10.67 31.02
C ARG A 151 -8.62 -11.74 31.61
N ILE A 152 -8.26 -12.76 30.83
CA ILE A 152 -7.36 -13.82 31.31
C ILE A 152 -5.87 -13.44 31.16
N MET A 153 -5.55 -12.58 30.19
CA MET A 153 -4.23 -12.04 29.91
C MET A 153 -4.32 -10.73 29.14
N THR A 154 -3.28 -9.90 29.20
CA THR A 154 -3.19 -8.65 28.42
C THR A 154 -3.44 -8.91 26.93
N ARG A 155 -4.27 -8.05 26.32
CA ARG A 155 -4.53 -8.10 24.88
C ARG A 155 -3.22 -8.06 24.10
N GLY A 156 -3.10 -8.91 23.10
CA GLY A 156 -2.00 -8.88 22.16
C GLY A 156 -2.25 -7.84 21.06
N GLU A 157 -1.17 -7.19 20.62
CA GLU A 157 -1.19 -6.25 19.51
C GLU A 157 -0.21 -6.77 18.46
N GLY A 158 -0.75 -7.34 17.38
CA GLY A 158 0.03 -7.70 16.21
C GLY A 158 0.28 -6.48 15.34
N ASP A 159 1.51 -6.33 14.87
CA ASP A 159 1.89 -5.22 14.00
C ASP A 159 2.27 -5.70 12.59
N CYS A 160 1.48 -5.31 11.60
CA CYS A 160 1.81 -5.51 10.19
C CYS A 160 2.98 -4.62 9.73
N ASN A 161 3.38 -3.63 10.52
CA ASN A 161 4.62 -2.91 10.30
C ASN A 161 5.80 -3.71 10.85
N VAL A 162 6.45 -4.49 10.00
CA VAL A 162 7.63 -5.32 10.35
C VAL A 162 8.76 -4.53 11.03
N VAL A 163 8.83 -3.22 10.81
CA VAL A 163 9.82 -2.31 11.41
C VAL A 163 9.60 -2.10 12.91
N LYS A 164 8.34 -1.98 13.32
CA LYS A 164 7.95 -1.64 14.70
C LYS A 164 7.29 -2.83 15.41
N SER A 165 7.04 -3.93 14.69
CA SER A 165 6.63 -5.21 15.24
C SER A 165 7.65 -5.67 16.27
N ARG A 166 7.14 -6.14 17.41
CA ARG A 166 7.98 -6.58 18.54
C ARG A 166 8.75 -7.85 18.21
N ASN A 167 8.20 -8.69 17.35
CA ASN A 167 8.79 -9.97 16.95
C ASN A 167 9.09 -10.03 15.44
N GLY A 168 9.12 -8.89 14.75
CA GLY A 168 9.49 -8.76 13.34
C GLY A 168 8.38 -9.07 12.32
N SER A 169 7.22 -9.57 12.75
CA SER A 169 6.02 -9.68 11.92
C SER A 169 4.77 -9.88 12.78
N VAL A 170 3.60 -9.57 12.20
CA VAL A 170 2.29 -9.86 12.82
C VAL A 170 2.12 -11.35 13.18
N GLN A 171 2.72 -12.24 12.38
CA GLN A 171 2.68 -13.69 12.62
C GLN A 171 3.52 -14.08 13.83
N ALA A 172 4.72 -13.52 13.94
CA ALA A 172 5.60 -13.76 15.07
C ALA A 172 5.05 -13.11 16.36
N ASP A 173 4.41 -11.94 16.25
CA ASP A 173 3.68 -11.31 17.35
C ASP A 173 2.52 -12.20 17.85
N PHE A 174 1.80 -12.82 16.92
CA PHE A 174 0.74 -13.76 17.25
C PHE A 174 1.29 -15.03 17.90
N GLU A 175 2.36 -15.62 17.38
CA GLU A 175 2.94 -16.84 17.96
C GLU A 175 3.49 -16.57 19.37
N ALA A 176 4.18 -15.46 19.58
CA ALA A 176 4.65 -15.03 20.90
C ALA A 176 3.48 -14.81 21.88
N TRP A 177 2.38 -14.23 21.42
CA TRP A 177 1.16 -14.07 22.22
C TRP A 177 0.48 -15.41 22.52
N LYS A 178 0.39 -16.31 21.53
CA LYS A 178 -0.20 -17.64 21.63
C LYS A 178 0.53 -18.51 22.65
N VAL A 179 1.87 -18.50 22.66
CA VAL A 179 2.67 -19.20 23.67
C VAL A 179 2.33 -18.71 25.09
N LYS A 180 2.26 -17.38 25.28
CA LYS A 180 1.85 -16.78 26.56
C LYS A 180 0.42 -17.15 26.95
N PHE A 181 -0.50 -17.16 25.99
CA PHE A 181 -1.90 -17.55 26.16
C PHE A 181 -2.04 -19.00 26.61
N LEU A 182 -1.35 -19.93 25.93
CA LEU A 182 -1.36 -21.35 26.26
C LEU A 182 -0.79 -21.61 27.66
N ASN A 183 0.34 -20.98 28.02
CA ASN A 183 0.91 -21.07 29.36
C ASN A 183 -0.07 -20.56 30.43
N ARG A 184 -0.78 -19.46 30.15
CA ARG A 184 -1.80 -18.93 31.05
C ARG A 184 -2.97 -19.89 31.21
N LEU A 185 -3.45 -20.51 30.13
CA LEU A 185 -4.51 -21.52 30.19
C LEU A 185 -4.09 -22.75 31.01
N GLN A 186 -2.85 -23.23 30.84
CA GLN A 186 -2.33 -24.36 31.62
C GLN A 186 -2.32 -24.06 33.12
N ASN A 187 -1.90 -22.86 33.52
CA ASN A 187 -1.92 -22.43 34.93
C ASN A 187 -3.35 -22.39 35.49
N LEU A 188 -4.31 -21.87 34.71
CA LEU A 188 -5.72 -21.84 35.09
C LEU A 188 -6.33 -23.24 35.30
N VAL A 189 -5.86 -24.24 34.55
CA VAL A 189 -6.35 -25.64 34.63
C VAL A 189 -5.76 -26.36 35.84
N LYS A 190 -4.48 -26.15 36.12
CA LYS A 190 -3.79 -26.66 37.32
C LYS A 190 -4.39 -26.09 38.61
N GLY A 191 -5.13 -24.98 38.52
CA GLY A 191 -5.80 -24.30 39.62
C GLY A 191 -4.81 -23.42 40.34
N ASP A 192 -4.99 -22.10 40.25
CA ASP A 192 -4.15 -21.14 40.97
C ASP A 192 -4.32 -21.38 42.49
N LYS A 193 -3.38 -22.10 43.11
CA LYS A 193 -3.03 -21.89 44.53
C LYS A 193 -2.22 -20.59 44.57
N LYS A 194 -2.89 -19.44 44.52
CA LYS A 194 -2.28 -18.25 45.10
C LYS A 194 -2.48 -18.33 46.61
N SER A 195 -1.44 -18.79 47.31
CA SER A 195 -1.23 -18.41 48.70
C SER A 195 -1.23 -16.89 48.74
N CYS A 196 -2.07 -16.29 49.58
CA CYS A 196 -1.81 -14.93 50.04
C CYS A 196 -0.39 -14.92 50.60
N SER A 197 0.56 -14.29 49.90
CA SER A 197 1.78 -13.81 50.53
C SER A 197 1.35 -12.69 51.46
N GLY A 198 1.22 -13.03 52.75
CA GLY A 198 0.77 -12.12 53.78
C GLY A 198 1.61 -10.85 53.79
N ASN A 199 0.93 -9.72 53.67
CA ASN A 199 1.26 -8.51 54.41
C ASN A 199 -0.01 -7.66 54.53
N CYS A 200 -1.00 -8.19 55.25
CA CYS A 200 -2.10 -7.38 55.74
C CYS A 200 -1.60 -6.64 56.99
N LYS A 201 -1.20 -5.38 56.83
CA LYS A 201 -1.05 -4.47 57.96
C LYS A 201 -2.42 -3.90 58.31
N ASN A 202 -2.83 -4.16 59.55
CA ASN A 202 -3.92 -3.57 60.32
C ASN A 202 -5.37 -3.97 59.95
N GLY A 203 -5.89 -4.91 60.74
CA GLY A 203 -7.08 -4.69 61.57
C GLY A 203 -8.45 -4.68 60.89
N GLY A 204 -9.06 -5.86 60.71
CA GLY A 204 -10.48 -5.98 60.40
C GLY A 204 -10.91 -7.43 60.20
N SER A 205 -11.56 -8.01 61.22
CA SER A 205 -11.93 -9.43 61.33
C SER A 205 -12.81 -9.94 60.19
N CYS A 206 -12.34 -10.96 59.44
CA CYS A 206 -13.18 -11.69 58.50
C CYS A 206 -14.09 -12.65 59.27
N LYS A 207 -15.36 -12.27 59.49
CA LYS A 207 -16.41 -13.21 59.89
C LYS A 207 -17.30 -13.55 58.70
N ASN A 208 -17.23 -14.81 58.30
CA ASN A 208 -18.13 -15.46 57.38
C ASN A 208 -19.45 -15.76 58.12
N LYS A 209 -20.59 -15.22 57.67
CA LYS A 209 -21.92 -15.71 58.05
C LYS A 209 -22.76 -15.91 56.79
N ARG A 210 -23.25 -17.14 56.63
CA ARG A 210 -24.28 -17.54 55.65
C ARG A 210 -25.65 -17.49 56.33
N LYS A 211 -26.70 -17.47 55.46
CA LYS A 211 -28.15 -17.61 55.71
C LYS A 211 -28.85 -16.36 56.22
N ASP A 212 -30.11 -16.07 55.90
CA ASP A 212 -31.14 -16.57 54.95
C ASP A 212 -32.25 -15.49 54.99
N GLY A 213 -33.08 -15.40 53.94
CA GLY A 213 -34.50 -15.04 54.09
C GLY A 213 -34.95 -13.57 53.97
N HIS A 214 -35.87 -13.38 53.01
CA HIS A 214 -37.05 -12.50 52.97
C HIS A 214 -36.94 -10.96 53.01
N GLY A 215 -37.55 -10.34 51.99
CA GLY A 215 -38.76 -9.54 52.21
C GLY A 215 -38.66 -8.02 51.99
N GLN A 216 -39.39 -7.59 50.96
CA GLN A 216 -40.15 -6.33 50.81
C GLN A 216 -39.50 -5.09 50.16
N GLU A 217 -40.27 -4.65 49.15
CA GLU A 217 -40.27 -3.42 48.37
C GLU A 217 -40.82 -2.25 49.23
N GLU A 218 -40.37 -1.03 48.93
CA GLU A 218 -41.14 0.22 48.70
C GLU A 218 -40.59 1.26 49.70
N GLU A 219 -40.51 2.57 49.51
CA GLU A 219 -40.96 3.57 48.53
C GLU A 219 -40.03 4.80 48.78
N GLU A 220 -39.57 5.49 47.74
CA GLU A 220 -39.98 6.86 47.36
C GLU A 220 -39.95 7.94 48.45
N ASP A 221 -39.20 9.03 48.21
CA ASP A 221 -39.70 10.39 48.45
C ASP A 221 -38.91 11.45 47.64
N ALA A 222 -39.51 11.79 46.49
CA ALA A 222 -39.92 13.11 46.02
C ALA A 222 -39.15 14.39 46.47
N VAL A 223 -38.61 15.19 45.52
CA VAL A 223 -39.20 16.46 44.97
C VAL A 223 -38.55 17.72 45.65
N THR A 224 -38.07 18.80 45.01
CA THR A 224 -38.66 19.69 43.97
C THR A 224 -37.65 20.75 43.46
N ARG A 225 -37.93 21.27 42.24
CA ARG A 225 -37.76 22.65 41.66
C ARG A 225 -36.35 23.26 41.52
N GLN A 226 -35.84 23.45 40.29
CA GLN A 226 -36.15 24.49 39.28
C GLN A 226 -35.98 25.94 39.76
N ASN A 227 -35.05 26.69 39.16
CA ASN A 227 -35.42 27.93 38.47
C ASN A 227 -34.40 28.34 37.38
N ASP A 228 -34.96 29.10 36.44
CA ASP A 228 -34.50 29.65 35.17
C ASP A 228 -33.33 30.65 35.23
N GLY A 229 -32.76 30.99 34.06
CA GLY A 229 -32.12 32.31 33.86
C GLY A 229 -30.91 32.36 32.92
N SER A 230 -31.14 32.89 31.73
CA SER A 230 -30.20 33.35 30.69
C SER A 230 -29.17 34.41 31.14
N GLU A 231 -27.98 34.44 30.52
CA GLU A 231 -27.43 35.61 29.79
C GLU A 231 -25.98 35.40 29.28
N VAL A 232 -25.59 36.31 28.39
CA VAL A 232 -24.52 36.27 27.39
C VAL A 232 -23.24 36.98 27.91
N MET A 233 -22.06 36.59 27.39
CA MET A 233 -21.02 37.47 26.81
C MET A 233 -19.55 37.17 27.20
N ASP A 234 -18.73 37.37 26.18
CA ASP A 234 -17.28 37.25 25.95
C ASP A 234 -16.29 37.55 27.10
N GLY A 235 -15.10 36.96 27.02
CA GLY A 235 -13.97 37.30 27.89
C GLY A 235 -12.79 36.33 27.83
N ARG A 236 -11.81 36.64 26.98
CA ARG A 236 -10.45 36.07 26.96
C ARG A 236 -9.84 35.96 28.37
N LEU A 237 -9.10 34.88 28.66
CA LEU A 237 -7.96 34.96 29.57
C LEU A 237 -6.84 34.00 29.18
N LEU A 238 -5.65 34.57 29.01
CA LEU A 238 -4.37 33.88 28.93
C LEU A 238 -3.86 33.56 30.36
N SER A 239 -3.16 32.44 30.45
CA SER A 239 -1.87 32.28 31.15
C SER A 239 -1.84 31.99 32.68
N HIS A 240 -1.29 30.78 32.95
CA HIS A 240 -0.40 30.36 34.05
C HIS A 240 -0.96 30.35 35.49
N GLY A 241 -0.78 29.32 36.33
CA GLY A 241 0.09 28.15 36.32
C GLY A 241 0.53 27.86 37.76
N TRP A 242 0.84 26.59 38.08
CA TRP A 242 1.92 26.08 38.96
C TRP A 242 1.72 24.55 39.12
N CYS A 243 2.51 23.67 38.51
CA CYS A 243 3.95 23.39 38.62
C CYS A 243 4.37 22.66 39.91
N LEU A 244 4.82 21.41 39.76
CA LEU A 244 5.81 20.78 40.64
C LEU A 244 6.80 19.93 39.81
N LYS A 245 7.81 20.64 39.31
CA LYS A 245 9.26 20.35 39.26
C LYS A 245 9.71 18.88 39.13
N ALA A 246 10.28 18.55 37.96
CA ALA A 246 11.52 17.76 37.89
C ALA A 246 12.59 18.64 37.22
N LYS A 247 13.66 18.94 37.97
CA LYS A 247 14.81 19.74 37.55
C LYS A 247 15.57 19.02 36.42
N VAL A 248 15.66 19.67 35.27
CA VAL A 248 16.81 19.54 34.37
C VAL A 248 17.82 20.58 34.81
N VAL A 249 18.98 20.13 35.29
CA VAL A 249 20.17 20.97 35.40
C VAL A 249 20.94 20.77 34.09
N LEU A 250 20.95 21.80 33.25
CA LEU A 250 22.01 21.97 32.27
C LEU A 250 23.28 22.35 33.03
N LEU A 251 24.33 21.55 32.89
CA LEU A 251 25.74 21.95 32.75
C LEU A 251 26.61 20.68 32.77
N ASN A 252 26.92 20.17 31.59
CA ASN A 252 28.29 20.08 31.10
C ASN A 252 28.28 19.52 29.69
N GLY A 253 28.94 20.26 28.80
CA GLY A 253 29.06 19.93 27.39
C GLY A 253 29.70 18.56 27.22
N VAL A 254 28.92 17.65 26.66
CA VAL A 254 29.45 16.57 25.83
C VAL A 254 28.59 16.60 24.59
N LYS A 255 29.18 17.00 23.46
CA LYS A 255 28.61 16.70 22.14
C LYS A 255 28.29 15.22 22.15
N LYS A 256 27.00 14.86 22.19
CA LYS A 256 26.58 13.56 21.70
C LYS A 256 26.85 13.61 20.20
N VAL A 257 28.05 13.18 19.83
CA VAL A 257 28.23 12.48 18.56
C VAL A 257 27.17 11.39 18.61
N GLU A 258 26.14 11.53 17.78
CA GLU A 258 25.26 10.40 17.51
C GLU A 258 26.18 9.31 16.98
N ASP A 259 26.38 8.29 17.82
CA ASP A 259 26.97 7.04 17.40
C ASP A 259 26.15 6.58 16.18
N GLU A 260 26.77 6.57 15.00
CA GLU A 260 26.19 6.06 13.75
C GLU A 260 25.96 4.55 13.91
N GLY A 261 24.95 4.18 14.70
CA GLY A 261 24.40 2.84 14.67
C GLY A 261 23.95 2.57 13.25
N GLU A 262 24.62 1.64 12.57
CA GLU A 262 24.45 1.29 11.16
C GLU A 262 22.97 1.39 10.73
N ARG A 263 22.65 2.39 9.88
CA ARG A 263 21.31 2.49 9.29
C ARG A 263 21.00 1.16 8.62
N ARG A 264 19.83 0.58 8.91
CA ARG A 264 19.42 -0.70 8.33
C ARG A 264 19.25 -0.63 6.81
N GLU A 265 19.49 -1.75 6.14
CA GLU A 265 19.19 -1.89 4.71
C GLU A 265 17.69 -1.83 4.41
N MET A 266 17.33 -1.34 3.22
CA MET A 266 15.95 -1.34 2.73
C MET A 266 15.52 -2.75 2.27
N ILE A 267 16.46 -3.51 1.70
CA ILE A 267 16.26 -4.87 1.23
C ILE A 267 16.54 -5.85 2.36
N THR A 268 15.49 -6.32 3.03
CA THR A 268 15.62 -7.39 4.02
C THR A 268 15.95 -8.73 3.36
N PRO A 269 16.53 -9.72 4.08
CA PRO A 269 16.81 -11.05 3.51
C PRO A 269 15.57 -11.74 2.89
N ALA A 270 14.41 -11.64 3.56
CA ALA A 270 13.15 -12.19 3.05
C ALA A 270 12.69 -11.47 1.77
N LEU A 271 12.82 -10.14 1.71
CA LEU A 271 12.51 -9.37 0.51
C LEU A 271 13.47 -9.71 -0.62
N ARG A 272 14.76 -9.89 -0.32
CA ARG A 272 15.80 -10.28 -1.27
C ARG A 272 15.46 -11.60 -1.96
N GLU A 273 15.09 -12.61 -1.18
CA GLU A 273 14.69 -13.92 -1.72
C GLU A 273 13.43 -13.81 -2.60
N ALA A 274 12.41 -13.10 -2.14
CA ALA A 274 11.15 -12.93 -2.87
C ALA A 274 11.33 -12.21 -4.20
N LEU A 275 12.07 -11.09 -4.22
CA LEU A 275 12.32 -10.32 -5.43
C LEU A 275 13.25 -11.07 -6.39
N THR A 276 14.25 -11.78 -5.88
CA THR A 276 15.13 -12.60 -6.75
C THR A 276 14.34 -13.66 -7.52
N LYS A 277 13.37 -14.32 -6.86
CA LYS A 277 12.45 -15.28 -7.52
C LYS A 277 11.58 -14.63 -8.61
N GLN A 278 11.28 -13.35 -8.48
CA GLN A 278 10.50 -12.58 -9.47
C GLN A 278 11.38 -12.01 -10.61
N GLY A 279 12.66 -12.37 -10.66
CA GLY A 279 13.60 -11.97 -11.70
C GLY A 279 14.29 -10.63 -11.46
N TYR A 280 14.22 -10.06 -10.25
CA TYR A 280 14.97 -8.85 -9.91
C TYR A 280 16.45 -9.16 -9.75
N LYS A 281 17.28 -8.25 -10.24
CA LYS A 281 18.70 -8.18 -9.91
C LYS A 281 18.87 -7.02 -8.94
N LEU A 282 18.93 -7.35 -7.65
CA LEU A 282 19.01 -6.38 -6.57
C LEU A 282 20.41 -5.78 -6.49
N ILE A 283 20.48 -4.50 -6.11
CA ILE A 283 21.68 -3.68 -6.13
C ILE A 283 21.83 -3.05 -4.76
N GLY A 284 22.97 -3.31 -4.13
CA GLY A 284 23.26 -2.84 -2.78
C GLY A 284 22.17 -3.18 -1.76
N SER A 285 21.82 -2.16 -0.99
CA SER A 285 20.91 -2.18 0.15
C SER A 285 19.50 -1.70 -0.19
N HIS A 286 19.26 -1.05 -1.34
CA HIS A 286 17.97 -0.41 -1.64
C HIS A 286 17.51 -0.32 -3.10
N SER A 287 18.33 -0.74 -4.07
CA SER A 287 18.07 -0.57 -5.51
C SER A 287 17.84 -1.90 -6.23
N GLY A 288 17.40 -1.84 -7.48
CA GLY A 288 17.35 -3.03 -8.32
C GLY A 288 17.02 -2.75 -9.78
N VAL A 289 17.42 -3.68 -10.63
CA VAL A 289 17.18 -3.67 -12.08
C VAL A 289 16.45 -4.95 -12.51
N LYS A 290 15.65 -4.87 -13.56
CA LYS A 290 14.96 -6.04 -14.14
C LYS A 290 14.83 -5.87 -15.65
N LEU A 291 14.83 -6.99 -16.37
CA LEU A 291 14.56 -6.97 -17.79
C LEU A 291 13.08 -6.79 -18.08
N CYS A 292 12.75 -5.75 -18.85
CA CYS A 292 11.38 -5.51 -19.30
C CYS A 292 10.89 -6.65 -20.20
N ARG A 293 9.59 -6.95 -20.14
CA ARG A 293 8.95 -7.91 -21.05
C ARG A 293 9.17 -7.53 -22.52
N TRP A 294 9.09 -6.23 -22.83
CA TRP A 294 9.20 -5.73 -24.19
C TRP A 294 10.62 -5.74 -24.72
N THR A 295 11.64 -5.65 -23.86
CA THR A 295 13.04 -5.92 -24.24
C THR A 295 13.16 -7.32 -24.85
N LYS A 296 12.59 -8.34 -24.19
CA LYS A 296 12.61 -9.72 -24.71
C LYS A 296 11.88 -9.88 -26.05
N SER A 297 10.84 -9.09 -26.26
CA SER A 297 10.04 -9.08 -27.49
C SER A 297 10.81 -8.45 -28.63
N MET A 298 11.35 -7.26 -28.42
CA MET A 298 12.07 -6.47 -29.42
C MET A 298 13.43 -7.09 -29.79
N LEU A 299 14.11 -7.75 -28.83
CA LEU A 299 15.29 -8.60 -29.13
C LEU A 299 15.00 -9.68 -30.18
N ARG A 300 13.74 -10.14 -30.27
CA ARG A 300 13.31 -11.15 -31.26
C ARG A 300 12.63 -10.55 -32.49
N GLY A 301 12.62 -9.23 -32.62
CA GLY A 301 11.88 -8.50 -33.65
C GLY A 301 10.37 -8.74 -33.61
N ARG A 302 9.80 -8.94 -32.40
CA ARG A 302 8.37 -9.21 -32.20
C ARG A 302 7.58 -7.98 -31.76
N GLY A 303 8.16 -6.78 -31.89
CA GLY A 303 7.56 -5.51 -31.48
C GLY A 303 8.17 -4.98 -30.18
N GLY A 304 8.36 -3.66 -30.16
CA GLY A 304 8.66 -2.86 -28.96
C GLY A 304 7.41 -2.53 -28.13
N CYS A 305 7.62 -1.90 -26.97
CA CYS A 305 6.51 -1.36 -26.19
C CYS A 305 5.92 -0.10 -26.83
N TYR A 306 4.75 0.34 -26.35
CA TYR A 306 4.09 1.56 -26.82
C TYR A 306 4.98 2.82 -26.78
N LYS A 307 6.02 2.84 -25.93
CA LYS A 307 6.95 3.97 -25.86
C LYS A 307 7.85 4.07 -27.10
N HIS A 308 8.05 2.97 -27.82
CA HIS A 308 8.67 2.98 -29.14
C HIS A 308 7.80 3.75 -30.13
N THR A 309 6.51 3.41 -30.18
CA THR A 309 5.51 4.10 -30.99
C THR A 309 5.43 5.59 -30.67
N PHE A 310 5.36 5.95 -29.38
CA PHE A 310 5.08 7.33 -28.97
C PHE A 310 6.30 8.25 -29.03
N TYR A 311 7.49 7.72 -28.70
CA TYR A 311 8.67 8.54 -28.42
C TYR A 311 9.98 8.01 -29.06
N GLY A 312 9.92 6.93 -29.83
CA GLY A 312 11.11 6.29 -30.43
C GLY A 312 11.99 5.57 -29.41
N ILE A 313 11.44 5.12 -28.27
CA ILE A 313 12.21 4.40 -27.23
C ILE A 313 12.41 2.93 -27.63
N GLU A 314 13.63 2.60 -28.02
CA GLU A 314 14.04 1.24 -28.37
C GLU A 314 14.04 0.34 -27.12
N SER A 315 13.04 -0.55 -27.01
CA SER A 315 12.81 -1.35 -25.79
C SER A 315 13.95 -2.33 -25.50
N HIS A 316 14.68 -2.80 -26.51
CA HIS A 316 15.84 -3.68 -26.33
C HIS A 316 17.09 -2.96 -25.79
N ARG A 317 17.11 -1.62 -25.83
CA ARG A 317 18.18 -0.77 -25.29
C ARG A 317 17.76 -0.01 -24.03
N CYS A 318 16.62 -0.38 -23.47
CA CYS A 318 16.03 0.25 -22.30
C CYS A 318 16.29 -0.56 -21.03
N MET A 319 17.00 0.06 -20.10
CA MET A 319 17.25 -0.46 -18.76
C MET A 319 16.15 0.00 -17.80
N GLU A 320 15.38 -0.95 -17.27
CA GLU A 320 14.36 -0.68 -16.25
C GLU A 320 14.95 -0.87 -14.85
N THR A 321 15.16 0.22 -14.11
CA THR A 321 15.80 0.22 -12.79
C THR A 321 15.04 1.10 -11.79
N THR A 322 15.43 1.01 -10.53
CA THR A 322 15.01 1.94 -9.49
C THR A 322 16.11 2.15 -8.45
N PRO A 323 16.41 3.41 -8.07
CA PRO A 323 17.28 3.71 -6.95
C PRO A 323 16.56 3.55 -5.61
N SER A 324 15.23 3.38 -5.57
CA SER A 324 14.48 3.24 -4.33
C SER A 324 13.34 2.22 -4.48
N LEU A 325 13.42 1.09 -3.77
CA LEU A 325 12.31 0.13 -3.68
C LEU A 325 11.18 0.61 -2.75
N ALA A 326 11.42 1.66 -1.96
CA ALA A 326 10.43 2.21 -1.03
C ALA A 326 9.45 3.13 -1.72
N CYS A 327 8.19 3.15 -1.28
CA CYS A 327 7.15 4.02 -1.84
C CYS A 327 6.35 4.75 -0.76
N ALA A 328 5.84 5.93 -1.11
CA ALA A 328 4.90 6.70 -0.29
C ALA A 328 3.43 6.28 -0.47
N ASN A 329 3.14 5.40 -1.43
CA ASN A 329 1.79 4.90 -1.74
C ASN A 329 1.71 3.37 -1.57
N LYS A 330 0.48 2.87 -1.37
CA LYS A 330 0.16 1.43 -1.27
C LYS A 330 -0.95 1.05 -2.26
N CYS A 331 -0.77 1.42 -3.52
CA CYS A 331 -1.83 1.35 -4.53
C CYS A 331 -2.41 -0.07 -4.67
N VAL A 332 -3.72 -0.17 -4.90
CA VAL A 332 -4.45 -1.44 -5.04
C VAL A 332 -4.01 -2.25 -6.26
N PHE A 333 -3.64 -1.56 -7.34
CA PHE A 333 -3.18 -2.17 -8.59
C PHE A 333 -1.66 -2.42 -8.62
N CYS A 334 -0.91 -1.91 -7.62
CA CYS A 334 0.52 -2.15 -7.55
C CYS A 334 0.75 -3.63 -7.27
N TRP A 335 1.17 -4.37 -8.31
CA TRP A 335 1.25 -5.82 -8.36
C TRP A 335 2.16 -6.46 -7.28
N ARG A 336 2.94 -5.64 -6.54
CA ARG A 336 3.75 -6.10 -5.39
C ARG A 336 3.06 -5.99 -4.04
N HIS A 337 1.76 -5.65 -4.02
CA HIS A 337 0.81 -5.88 -2.93
C HIS A 337 1.41 -5.88 -1.52
N HIS A 338 1.72 -4.69 -0.99
CA HIS A 338 2.14 -4.45 0.41
C HIS A 338 3.46 -5.10 0.88
N THR A 339 4.21 -5.78 0.00
CA THR A 339 5.50 -6.40 0.35
C THR A 339 6.69 -5.44 0.25
N ASN A 340 6.56 -4.38 -0.55
CA ASN A 340 7.61 -3.38 -0.67
C ASN A 340 7.73 -2.54 0.60
N PRO A 341 8.94 -2.05 0.91
CA PRO A 341 9.15 -1.05 1.93
C PRO A 341 8.28 0.19 1.64
N VAL A 342 7.80 0.80 2.72
CA VAL A 342 7.04 2.05 2.63
C VAL A 342 7.66 3.11 3.53
N GLY A 343 7.58 4.36 3.08
CA GLY A 343 8.14 5.50 3.79
C GLY A 343 7.68 6.82 3.16
N THR A 344 7.66 7.85 3.99
CA THR A 344 7.44 9.24 3.57
C THR A 344 8.76 10.01 3.47
N GLU A 345 9.87 9.41 3.92
CA GLU A 345 11.21 9.99 3.96
C GLU A 345 12.28 8.89 3.89
N TRP A 346 13.51 9.26 3.55
CA TRP A 346 14.65 8.35 3.50
C TRP A 346 15.19 8.03 4.90
N ARG A 347 15.34 6.74 5.22
CA ARG A 347 15.77 6.27 6.55
C ARG A 347 16.61 4.99 6.53
N TRP A 348 17.15 4.66 5.36
CA TRP A 348 17.90 3.42 5.14
C TRP A 348 19.37 3.70 4.91
N LYS A 349 20.19 2.65 4.99
CA LYS A 349 21.54 2.66 4.41
C LYS A 349 21.42 3.15 2.96
N MET A 350 22.33 4.04 2.58
CA MET A 350 22.34 4.67 1.27
C MET A 350 23.58 4.20 0.52
N ASP A 351 23.38 3.65 -0.67
CA ASP A 351 24.43 3.34 -1.63
C ASP A 351 24.68 4.58 -2.52
N PRO A 352 25.94 4.82 -2.93
CA PRO A 352 26.28 5.95 -3.79
C PRO A 352 25.77 5.75 -5.24
N PRO A 353 25.44 6.83 -5.97
CA PRO A 353 24.81 6.77 -7.29
C PRO A 353 25.71 6.09 -8.34
N GLU A 354 27.03 6.26 -8.27
CA GLU A 354 28.01 5.63 -9.17
C GLU A 354 27.93 4.11 -9.07
N LYS A 355 27.89 3.59 -7.83
CA LYS A 355 27.74 2.17 -7.57
C LYS A 355 26.40 1.66 -8.10
N ILE A 356 25.32 2.40 -7.87
CA ILE A 356 23.98 2.01 -8.34
C ILE A 356 23.94 1.91 -9.87
N LEU A 357 24.53 2.89 -10.58
CA LEU A 357 24.56 2.87 -12.04
C LEU A 357 25.43 1.74 -12.57
N GLN A 358 26.66 1.61 -12.06
CA GLN A 358 27.60 0.57 -12.50
C GLN A 358 27.00 -0.83 -12.32
N ASP A 359 26.47 -1.12 -11.12
CA ASP A 359 25.83 -2.40 -10.83
C ASP A 359 24.56 -2.59 -11.68
N SER A 360 23.82 -1.52 -12.00
CA SER A 360 22.62 -1.60 -12.87
C SER A 360 22.99 -1.99 -14.29
N LEU A 361 23.98 -1.32 -14.88
CA LEU A 361 24.47 -1.58 -16.23
C LEU A 361 25.01 -3.00 -16.35
N GLU A 362 25.90 -3.41 -15.43
CA GLU A 362 26.49 -4.74 -15.45
C GLU A 362 25.42 -5.83 -15.34
N LYS A 363 24.45 -5.67 -14.43
CA LYS A 363 23.35 -6.65 -14.26
C LYS A 363 22.41 -6.64 -15.46
N HIS A 364 22.15 -5.50 -16.09
CA HIS A 364 21.35 -5.40 -17.30
C HIS A 364 22.03 -6.11 -18.47
N GLU A 365 23.29 -5.78 -18.75
CA GLU A 365 24.09 -6.43 -19.79
C GLU A 365 24.18 -7.93 -19.58
N ASN A 366 24.43 -8.39 -18.36
CA ASN A 366 24.46 -9.81 -18.04
C ASN A 366 23.12 -10.51 -18.31
N MET A 367 21.98 -9.83 -18.11
CA MET A 367 20.67 -10.36 -18.51
C MET A 367 20.51 -10.39 -20.03
N ILE A 368 21.04 -9.43 -20.78
CA ILE A 368 21.02 -9.44 -22.25
C ILE A 368 21.92 -10.56 -22.79
N ARG A 369 23.12 -10.77 -22.23
CA ARG A 369 24.05 -11.85 -22.63
C ARG A 369 23.42 -13.24 -22.52
N GLN A 370 22.48 -13.44 -21.60
CA GLN A 370 21.71 -14.69 -21.48
C GLN A 370 20.79 -14.97 -22.69
N PHE A 371 20.55 -14.00 -23.56
CA PHE A 371 19.80 -14.18 -24.81
C PHE A 371 20.68 -14.62 -25.99
N ARG A 372 22.00 -14.74 -25.80
CA ARG A 372 22.89 -15.25 -26.83
C ARG A 372 22.50 -16.68 -27.22
N GLY A 373 22.24 -16.90 -28.51
CA GLY A 373 21.83 -18.21 -29.04
C GLY A 373 20.38 -18.61 -28.73
N VAL A 374 19.58 -17.74 -28.11
CA VAL A 374 18.15 -18.02 -27.89
C VAL A 374 17.39 -17.93 -29.22
N PRO A 375 16.56 -18.94 -29.58
CA PRO A 375 15.84 -18.93 -30.85
C PRO A 375 15.01 -17.67 -31.10
N GLY A 376 15.14 -17.13 -32.31
CA GLY A 376 14.44 -15.95 -32.79
C GLY A 376 15.04 -14.62 -32.35
N VAL A 377 16.10 -14.59 -31.54
CA VAL A 377 16.83 -13.35 -31.22
C VAL A 377 17.58 -12.89 -32.47
N LYS A 378 17.39 -11.63 -32.85
CA LYS A 378 18.06 -10.98 -33.99
C LYS A 378 19.49 -10.59 -33.59
N PRO A 379 20.55 -11.00 -34.32
CA PRO A 379 21.94 -10.66 -33.98
C PRO A 379 22.18 -9.17 -33.80
N GLU A 380 21.65 -8.35 -34.71
CA GLU A 380 21.77 -6.88 -34.66
C GLU A 380 21.14 -6.29 -33.40
N ARG A 381 19.93 -6.76 -33.01
CA ARG A 381 19.24 -6.32 -31.79
C ARG A 381 19.95 -6.78 -30.53
N TYR A 382 20.58 -7.95 -30.56
CA TYR A 382 21.37 -8.44 -29.44
C TYR A 382 22.60 -7.55 -29.20
N GLU A 383 23.34 -7.22 -30.25
CA GLU A 383 24.51 -6.33 -30.14
C GLU A 383 24.10 -4.91 -29.70
N GLU A 384 23.03 -4.36 -30.26
CA GLU A 384 22.47 -3.07 -29.83
C GLU A 384 22.03 -3.09 -28.36
N GLY A 385 21.43 -4.19 -27.90
CA GLY A 385 20.90 -4.33 -26.54
C GLY A 385 21.97 -4.43 -25.46
N LEU A 386 23.23 -4.74 -25.82
CA LEU A 386 24.36 -4.66 -24.88
C LEU A 386 24.73 -3.20 -24.56
N ALA A 387 24.36 -2.25 -25.41
CA ALA A 387 24.60 -0.83 -25.21
C ALA A 387 23.30 -0.12 -24.79
N VAL A 388 23.13 0.07 -23.47
CA VAL A 388 21.99 0.80 -22.89
C VAL A 388 21.97 2.24 -23.42
N LYS A 389 20.80 2.67 -23.92
CA LYS A 389 20.56 4.06 -24.36
C LYS A 389 19.48 4.78 -23.55
N HIS A 390 18.62 4.02 -22.89
CA HIS A 390 17.48 4.54 -22.18
C HIS A 390 17.43 3.95 -20.77
N CYS A 391 17.15 4.77 -19.77
CA CYS A 391 16.94 4.35 -18.39
C CYS A 391 15.52 4.69 -17.95
N ALA A 392 14.70 3.66 -17.77
CA ALA A 392 13.37 3.77 -17.19
C ALA A 392 13.47 3.64 -15.66
N LEU A 393 13.39 4.79 -14.98
CA LEU A 393 13.27 4.92 -13.53
C LEU A 393 11.80 4.71 -13.14
N SER A 394 11.33 3.47 -13.30
CA SER A 394 9.92 3.12 -13.13
C SER A 394 9.69 1.69 -12.65
N LEU A 395 10.73 1.00 -12.18
CA LEU A 395 10.64 -0.43 -11.91
C LEU A 395 9.72 -0.77 -10.74
N VAL A 396 9.94 -0.12 -9.60
CA VAL A 396 9.13 -0.20 -8.37
C VAL A 396 9.62 0.85 -7.38
N GLY A 397 8.77 1.14 -6.38
CA GLY A 397 9.07 2.13 -5.37
C GLY A 397 8.87 3.53 -5.94
N GLU A 398 9.54 4.49 -5.34
CA GLU A 398 9.46 5.91 -5.68
C GLU A 398 10.88 6.43 -5.91
N PRO A 399 11.35 6.51 -7.16
CA PRO A 399 12.72 6.92 -7.50
C PRO A 399 13.09 8.29 -6.94
N ILE A 400 12.16 9.24 -6.93
CA ILE A 400 12.40 10.61 -6.48
C ILE A 400 12.68 10.71 -4.97
N MET A 401 12.36 9.65 -4.21
CA MET A 401 12.67 9.55 -2.79
C MET A 401 14.17 9.33 -2.51
N TYR A 402 14.94 8.91 -3.51
CA TYR A 402 16.37 8.72 -3.36
C TYR A 402 17.07 10.09 -3.19
N PRO A 403 17.79 10.34 -2.07
CA PRO A 403 18.33 11.66 -1.77
C PRO A 403 19.29 12.21 -2.83
N GLU A 404 20.01 11.33 -3.53
CA GLU A 404 20.96 11.71 -4.59
C GLU A 404 20.40 11.50 -6.01
N ILE A 405 19.08 11.58 -6.18
CA ILE A 405 18.43 11.40 -7.49
C ILE A 405 18.98 12.34 -8.56
N ASN A 406 19.29 13.60 -8.23
CA ASN A 406 19.87 14.55 -9.17
C ASN A 406 21.29 14.14 -9.61
N THR A 407 22.12 13.65 -8.69
CA THR A 407 23.45 13.11 -9.02
C THR A 407 23.32 11.89 -9.92
N PHE A 408 22.38 10.99 -9.61
CA PHE A 408 22.11 9.81 -10.43
C PHE A 408 21.64 10.17 -11.85
N LEU A 409 20.80 11.20 -11.99
CA LEU A 409 20.34 11.69 -13.30
C LEU A 409 21.48 12.28 -14.14
N ARG A 410 22.31 13.14 -13.55
CA ARG A 410 23.51 13.68 -14.23
C ARG A 410 24.46 12.57 -14.66
N LEU A 411 24.64 11.55 -13.82
CA LEU A 411 25.47 10.40 -14.14
C LEU A 411 24.89 9.59 -15.32
N LEU A 412 23.57 9.41 -15.41
CA LEU A 412 22.98 8.80 -16.61
C LEU A 412 23.30 9.60 -17.87
N HIS A 413 23.16 10.94 -17.80
CA HIS A 413 23.40 11.82 -18.95
C HIS A 413 24.87 11.91 -19.35
N SER A 414 25.82 11.89 -18.40
CA SER A 414 27.25 11.83 -18.73
C SER A 414 27.63 10.54 -19.46
N HIS A 415 26.91 9.44 -19.20
CA HIS A 415 27.00 8.19 -19.94
C HIS A 415 26.17 8.17 -21.24
N ARG A 416 25.59 9.30 -21.65
CA ARG A 416 24.69 9.46 -22.81
C ARG A 416 23.47 8.53 -22.77
N ILE A 417 22.94 8.27 -21.57
CA ILE A 417 21.73 7.47 -21.35
C ILE A 417 20.56 8.43 -21.06
N SER A 418 19.49 8.35 -21.85
CA SER A 418 18.30 9.18 -21.64
C SER A 418 17.51 8.72 -20.40
N SER A 419 16.89 9.65 -19.68
CA SER A 419 16.24 9.37 -18.39
C SER A 419 14.71 9.55 -18.43
N PHE A 420 14.00 8.53 -17.97
CA PHE A 420 12.54 8.50 -17.89
C PHE A 420 12.10 8.24 -16.45
N LEU A 421 11.78 9.31 -15.70
CA LEU A 421 11.47 9.23 -14.28
C LEU A 421 9.96 9.20 -14.06
N VAL A 422 9.46 8.19 -13.33
CA VAL A 422 8.04 8.08 -12.95
C VAL A 422 7.89 8.30 -11.46
N THR A 423 6.98 9.19 -11.08
CA THR A 423 6.62 9.50 -9.69
C THR A 423 5.12 9.39 -9.42
N ASN A 424 4.74 9.13 -8.17
CA ASN A 424 3.37 9.06 -7.68
C ASN A 424 2.78 10.42 -7.21
N ALA A 425 3.48 11.53 -7.47
CA ALA A 425 3.04 12.89 -7.12
C ALA A 425 2.80 13.11 -5.61
N GLN A 426 3.68 12.63 -4.75
CA GLN A 426 3.65 12.91 -3.30
C GLN A 426 4.80 13.81 -2.82
N PHE A 427 5.74 14.14 -3.71
CA PHE A 427 7.02 14.82 -3.43
C PHE A 427 7.18 16.09 -4.30
N PRO A 428 6.33 17.11 -4.09
CA PRO A 428 6.31 18.28 -4.98
C PRO A 428 7.61 19.10 -4.94
N GLN A 429 8.31 19.16 -3.80
CA GLN A 429 9.57 19.91 -3.70
C GLN A 429 10.73 19.21 -4.40
N GLU A 430 10.75 17.89 -4.31
CA GLU A 430 11.68 17.05 -5.04
C GLU A 430 11.41 17.19 -6.54
N ILE A 431 10.15 17.21 -6.98
CA ILE A 431 9.79 17.50 -8.38
C ILE A 431 10.36 18.86 -8.80
N ARG A 432 10.12 19.94 -8.05
CA ARG A 432 10.66 21.27 -8.40
C ARG A 432 12.18 21.30 -8.49
N SER A 433 12.86 20.65 -7.56
CA SER A 433 14.33 20.61 -7.49
C SER A 433 14.99 19.60 -8.43
N LEU A 434 14.22 18.76 -9.14
CA LEU A 434 14.78 17.86 -10.16
C LEU A 434 15.53 18.64 -11.23
N VAL A 435 16.76 18.22 -11.50
CA VAL A 435 17.54 18.61 -12.70
C VAL A 435 16.81 18.16 -13.98
N PRO A 436 17.19 18.69 -15.16
CA PRO A 436 16.58 18.25 -16.41
C PRO A 436 16.58 16.73 -16.54
N VAL A 437 15.43 16.17 -16.93
CA VAL A 437 15.26 14.76 -17.31
C VAL A 437 14.80 14.70 -18.76
N THR A 438 15.03 13.57 -19.45
CA THR A 438 14.56 13.46 -20.84
C THR A 438 13.04 13.50 -20.91
N GLN A 439 12.35 12.83 -19.98
CA GLN A 439 10.89 12.94 -19.84
C GLN A 439 10.45 12.56 -18.41
N LEU A 440 9.67 13.44 -17.77
CA LEU A 440 9.15 13.29 -16.42
C LEU A 440 7.69 12.85 -16.43
N TYR A 441 7.38 11.82 -15.65
CA TYR A 441 6.07 11.20 -15.59
C TYR A 441 5.45 11.34 -14.21
N VAL A 442 4.18 11.71 -14.17
CA VAL A 442 3.32 11.54 -13.00
C VAL A 442 2.27 10.47 -13.30
N SER A 443 2.13 9.51 -12.38
CA SER A 443 1.01 8.55 -12.41
C SER A 443 -0.24 9.24 -11.85
N VAL A 444 -1.27 9.39 -12.68
CA VAL A 444 -2.57 9.98 -12.33
C VAL A 444 -3.59 8.86 -12.36
N ASP A 445 -3.66 8.10 -11.27
CA ASP A 445 -4.48 6.88 -11.21
C ASP A 445 -5.92 7.12 -10.68
N ALA A 446 -6.20 8.35 -10.25
CA ALA A 446 -7.49 8.79 -9.70
C ALA A 446 -7.66 10.31 -9.91
N SER A 447 -8.89 10.79 -10.14
CA SER A 447 -9.15 12.21 -10.37
C SER A 447 -9.81 12.95 -9.21
N THR A 448 -10.22 12.27 -8.14
CA THR A 448 -10.79 12.89 -6.95
C THR A 448 -10.01 12.50 -5.70
N LYS A 449 -10.15 13.30 -4.62
CA LYS A 449 -9.52 13.01 -3.32
C LYS A 449 -9.90 11.64 -2.78
N ASP A 450 -11.17 11.28 -2.92
CA ASP A 450 -11.70 10.02 -2.38
C ASP A 450 -11.27 8.83 -3.24
N SER A 451 -11.28 8.95 -4.57
CA SER A 451 -10.77 7.91 -5.45
C SER A 451 -9.26 7.71 -5.27
N LEU A 452 -8.48 8.78 -5.11
CA LEU A 452 -7.04 8.69 -4.81
C LEU A 452 -6.78 8.01 -3.47
N LYS A 453 -7.53 8.35 -2.41
CA LYS A 453 -7.41 7.68 -1.11
C LYS A 453 -7.71 6.18 -1.21
N LYS A 454 -8.72 5.80 -1.99
CA LYS A 454 -9.17 4.41 -2.16
C LYS A 454 -8.20 3.58 -3.00
N ILE A 455 -7.73 4.15 -4.11
CA ILE A 455 -6.92 3.47 -5.13
C ILE A 455 -5.45 3.50 -4.73
N ASP A 456 -4.87 4.67 -4.47
CA ASP A 456 -3.43 4.83 -4.26
C ASP A 456 -2.99 4.58 -2.82
N ARG A 457 -3.91 4.77 -1.87
CA ARG A 457 -3.66 4.58 -0.43
C ARG A 457 -2.37 5.28 0.02
N PRO A 458 -2.25 6.60 -0.20
CA PRO A 458 -1.07 7.37 0.16
C PRO A 458 -0.85 7.38 1.67
N LEU A 459 0.41 7.50 2.09
CA LEU A 459 0.80 7.53 3.51
C LEU A 459 0.71 8.93 4.12
N PHE A 460 0.84 9.98 3.31
CA PHE A 460 0.74 11.36 3.74
C PHE A 460 -0.69 11.70 4.14
N LYS A 461 -0.86 12.51 5.20
CA LYS A 461 -2.20 12.99 5.61
C LYS A 461 -2.72 14.08 4.67
N ASP A 462 -1.81 14.89 4.16
CA ASP A 462 -1.97 15.98 3.19
C ASP A 462 -1.78 15.50 1.74
N PHE A 463 -2.04 14.21 1.46
CA PHE A 463 -1.78 13.58 0.17
C PHE A 463 -2.44 14.28 -1.03
N TRP A 464 -3.65 14.84 -0.86
CA TRP A 464 -4.39 15.48 -1.95
C TRP A 464 -3.82 16.87 -2.31
N PRO A 465 -3.58 17.78 -1.35
CA PRO A 465 -2.82 19.00 -1.62
C PRO A 465 -1.45 18.73 -2.24
N ARG A 466 -0.70 17.72 -1.74
CA ARG A 466 0.60 17.32 -2.31
C ARG A 466 0.51 16.85 -3.75
N PHE A 467 -0.54 16.08 -4.05
CA PHE A 467 -0.83 15.62 -5.40
C PHE A 467 -1.07 16.80 -6.35
N GLN A 468 -1.99 17.69 -5.99
CA GLN A 468 -2.26 18.90 -6.79
C GLN A 468 -1.03 19.81 -6.92
N ASP A 469 -0.20 19.92 -5.88
CA ASP A 469 1.03 20.69 -5.93
C ASP A 469 2.11 20.05 -6.80
N SER A 470 2.17 18.72 -6.85
CA SER A 470 3.05 17.97 -7.74
C SER A 470 2.65 18.15 -9.21
N LEU A 471 1.34 18.23 -9.50
CA LEU A 471 0.84 18.54 -10.83
C LEU A 471 1.25 19.95 -11.28
N ARG A 472 1.13 20.95 -10.40
CA ARG A 472 1.63 22.32 -10.67
C ARG A 472 3.14 22.36 -10.85
N ALA A 473 3.88 21.68 -9.98
CA ALA A 473 5.33 21.55 -10.08
C ALA A 473 5.77 20.87 -11.39
N LEU A 474 4.94 19.98 -11.94
CA LEU A 474 5.18 19.40 -13.25
C LEU A 474 5.00 20.44 -14.36
N GLY A 475 3.91 21.22 -14.34
CA GLY A 475 3.67 22.30 -15.31
C GLY A 475 4.72 23.43 -15.28
N GLU A 476 5.43 23.60 -14.16
CA GLU A 476 6.57 24.51 -14.02
C GLU A 476 7.84 24.00 -14.75
N LYS A 477 7.89 22.71 -15.14
CA LYS A 477 9.06 22.15 -15.83
C LYS A 477 9.11 22.58 -17.29
N ARG A 478 10.34 22.81 -17.75
CA ARG A 478 10.62 23.13 -19.17
C ARG A 478 10.83 21.88 -20.02
N GLN A 479 11.34 20.80 -19.43
CA GLN A 479 11.54 19.52 -20.12
C GLN A 479 10.21 18.77 -20.28
N ARG A 480 10.22 17.67 -21.05
CA ARG A 480 9.01 16.92 -21.40
C ARG A 480 8.30 16.34 -20.17
N THR A 481 7.00 16.56 -20.08
CA THR A 481 6.15 16.14 -18.98
C THR A 481 5.01 15.25 -19.45
N VAL A 482 4.67 14.23 -18.64
CA VAL A 482 3.66 13.25 -19.01
C VAL A 482 2.76 12.93 -17.84
N TYR A 483 1.45 13.00 -18.06
CA TYR A 483 0.49 12.33 -17.19
C TYR A 483 0.21 10.94 -17.72
N ARG A 484 0.39 9.92 -16.88
CA ARG A 484 0.04 8.55 -17.23
C ARG A 484 -1.20 8.13 -16.44
N LEU A 485 -2.28 7.92 -17.17
CA LEU A 485 -3.57 7.50 -16.65
C LEU A 485 -3.77 6.00 -16.90
N THR A 486 -4.16 5.29 -15.84
CA THR A 486 -4.53 3.88 -15.93
C THR A 486 -6.04 3.78 -16.02
N LEU A 487 -6.58 3.45 -17.20
CA LEU A 487 -8.01 3.29 -17.41
C LEU A 487 -8.47 1.91 -16.91
N VAL A 488 -9.32 1.92 -15.89
CA VAL A 488 -10.00 0.73 -15.35
C VAL A 488 -11.48 0.82 -15.70
N LYS A 489 -11.99 -0.18 -16.41
CA LYS A 489 -13.41 -0.24 -16.80
C LYS A 489 -14.29 -0.26 -15.55
N ALA A 490 -15.33 0.58 -15.57
CA ALA A 490 -16.31 0.83 -14.51
C ALA A 490 -15.81 1.57 -13.26
N TRP A 491 -14.55 2.02 -13.19
CA TRP A 491 -14.05 2.79 -12.04
C TRP A 491 -13.77 4.26 -12.40
N ASN A 492 -13.24 4.52 -13.59
CA ASN A 492 -12.74 5.86 -13.96
C ASN A 492 -13.68 6.61 -14.94
N VAL A 493 -14.71 5.94 -15.47
CA VAL A 493 -15.57 6.49 -16.55
C VAL A 493 -16.47 7.62 -16.02
N GLU A 494 -16.85 7.59 -14.75
CA GLU A 494 -17.72 8.59 -14.12
C GLU A 494 -16.97 9.88 -13.71
N GLU A 495 -15.62 9.89 -13.77
CA GLU A 495 -14.80 11.00 -13.25
C GLU A 495 -14.10 11.82 -14.35
N MET A 496 -14.60 11.82 -15.59
CA MET A 496 -13.93 12.43 -16.75
C MET A 496 -13.71 13.94 -16.61
N GLN A 497 -14.71 14.66 -16.10
CA GLN A 497 -14.62 16.10 -15.80
C GLN A 497 -13.52 16.39 -14.76
N ALA A 498 -13.37 15.54 -13.75
CA ALA A 498 -12.32 15.73 -12.76
C ALA A 498 -10.92 15.48 -13.36
N TYR A 499 -10.79 14.54 -14.32
CA TYR A 499 -9.52 14.40 -15.05
C TYR A 499 -9.18 15.62 -15.88
N SER A 500 -10.15 16.22 -16.59
CA SER A 500 -9.90 17.42 -17.40
C SER A 500 -9.45 18.60 -16.52
N GLU A 501 -10.03 18.75 -15.33
CA GLU A 501 -9.59 19.76 -14.34
C GLU A 501 -8.15 19.55 -13.86
N LEU A 502 -7.74 18.30 -13.58
CA LEU A 502 -6.36 17.99 -13.19
C LEU A 502 -5.36 18.21 -14.32
N ILE A 503 -5.77 17.90 -15.56
CA ILE A 503 -4.96 18.16 -16.76
C ILE A 503 -4.81 19.67 -16.96
N ALA A 504 -5.89 20.44 -16.83
CA ALA A 504 -5.84 21.89 -16.89
C ALA A 504 -4.96 22.50 -15.80
N LEU A 505 -4.85 21.87 -14.62
CA LEU A 505 -4.05 22.35 -13.50
C LEU A 505 -2.54 22.33 -13.77
N GLY A 506 -2.02 21.31 -14.46
CA GLY A 506 -0.57 21.17 -14.68
C GLY A 506 -0.13 21.15 -16.15
N GLN A 507 -1.07 21.15 -17.09
CA GLN A 507 -0.85 21.25 -18.54
C GLN A 507 0.36 20.42 -19.05
N PRO A 508 0.36 19.08 -18.83
CA PRO A 508 1.48 18.25 -19.24
C PRO A 508 1.66 18.27 -20.77
N ASP A 509 2.86 18.02 -21.26
CA ASP A 509 3.10 17.93 -22.71
C ASP A 509 2.33 16.78 -23.36
N PHE A 510 2.22 15.67 -22.62
CA PHE A 510 1.59 14.44 -23.08
C PHE A 510 0.71 13.80 -22.02
N ILE A 511 -0.30 13.09 -22.48
CA ILE A 511 -1.21 12.32 -21.65
C ILE A 511 -1.28 10.91 -22.23
N GLU A 512 -0.66 9.96 -21.53
CA GLU A 512 -0.72 8.54 -21.84
C GLU A 512 -1.97 7.95 -21.17
N VAL A 513 -2.91 7.46 -21.97
CA VAL A 513 -4.06 6.72 -21.45
C VAL A 513 -3.88 5.25 -21.76
N LYS A 514 -3.71 4.44 -20.72
CA LYS A 514 -3.41 3.02 -20.83
C LYS A 514 -4.49 2.17 -20.19
N GLY A 515 -5.05 1.22 -20.94
CA GLY A 515 -5.93 0.20 -20.39
C GLY A 515 -5.21 -0.65 -19.34
N VAL A 516 -5.86 -0.86 -18.19
CA VAL A 516 -5.29 -1.69 -17.11
C VAL A 516 -4.99 -3.10 -17.62
N THR A 517 -3.79 -3.59 -17.31
CA THR A 517 -3.42 -4.98 -17.61
C THR A 517 -3.65 -5.84 -16.36
N TYR A 518 -4.45 -6.88 -16.50
CA TYR A 518 -4.69 -7.82 -15.41
C TYR A 518 -3.43 -8.65 -15.13
N CYS A 519 -2.89 -8.52 -13.91
CA CYS A 519 -1.66 -9.19 -13.48
C CYS A 519 -1.91 -10.43 -12.62
N GLY A 520 -3.16 -10.92 -12.55
CA GLY A 520 -3.56 -12.06 -11.73
C GLY A 520 -4.48 -11.69 -10.55
N GLU A 521 -5.03 -12.71 -9.89
CA GLU A 521 -5.88 -12.55 -8.71
C GLU A 521 -5.02 -12.17 -7.50
N SER A 522 -5.34 -11.06 -6.82
CA SER A 522 -4.71 -10.71 -5.55
C SER A 522 -5.76 -10.39 -4.50
N SER A 523 -5.49 -10.76 -3.25
CA SER A 523 -6.41 -10.54 -2.12
C SER A 523 -6.63 -9.05 -1.77
N ALA A 524 -5.84 -8.15 -2.37
CA ALA A 524 -5.86 -6.71 -2.09
C ALA A 524 -6.49 -5.87 -3.21
N SER A 525 -6.76 -6.47 -4.38
CA SER A 525 -7.34 -5.80 -5.53
C SER A 525 -8.68 -6.44 -5.90
N SER A 526 -9.73 -5.64 -6.04
CA SER A 526 -11.02 -6.07 -6.60
C SER A 526 -11.02 -6.11 -8.14
N LEU A 527 -9.87 -5.84 -8.78
CA LEU A 527 -9.71 -5.84 -10.23
C LEU A 527 -9.85 -7.26 -10.79
N THR A 528 -10.69 -7.42 -11.79
CA THR A 528 -10.89 -8.69 -12.53
C THR A 528 -10.62 -8.48 -14.02
N MET A 529 -10.58 -9.57 -14.79
CA MET A 529 -10.52 -9.47 -16.26
C MET A 529 -11.65 -8.64 -16.86
N ALA A 530 -12.83 -8.59 -16.23
CA ALA A 530 -13.95 -7.77 -16.69
C ALA A 530 -13.68 -6.25 -16.58
N ASN A 531 -12.68 -5.87 -15.78
CA ASN A 531 -12.25 -4.47 -15.63
C ASN A 531 -11.19 -4.05 -16.65
N VAL A 532 -10.66 -5.00 -17.45
CA VAL A 532 -9.72 -4.70 -18.54
C VAL A 532 -10.52 -4.15 -19.72
N PRO A 533 -10.30 -2.89 -20.15
CA PRO A 533 -11.02 -2.34 -21.29
C PRO A 533 -10.50 -2.95 -22.60
N TRP A 534 -11.37 -3.08 -23.58
CA TRP A 534 -11.00 -3.32 -24.97
C TRP A 534 -10.39 -2.07 -25.58
N HIS A 535 -9.62 -2.23 -26.67
CA HIS A 535 -8.97 -1.08 -27.30
C HIS A 535 -9.95 0.00 -27.75
N GLN A 536 -11.06 -0.40 -28.38
CA GLN A 536 -12.11 0.51 -28.79
C GLN A 536 -12.75 1.28 -27.62
N GLU A 537 -12.79 0.69 -26.41
CA GLU A 537 -13.28 1.37 -25.22
C GLU A 537 -12.28 2.43 -24.72
N VAL A 538 -10.97 2.17 -24.87
CA VAL A 538 -9.94 3.15 -24.56
C VAL A 538 -9.96 4.29 -25.59
N VAL A 539 -10.10 3.98 -26.88
CA VAL A 539 -10.26 4.98 -27.96
C VAL A 539 -11.45 5.89 -27.66
N ALA A 540 -12.62 5.32 -27.36
CA ALA A 540 -13.83 6.09 -27.08
C ALA A 540 -13.68 7.01 -25.84
N PHE A 541 -13.01 6.53 -24.79
CA PHE A 541 -12.72 7.34 -23.60
C PHE A 541 -11.75 8.48 -23.93
N VAL A 542 -10.69 8.19 -24.68
CA VAL A 542 -9.65 9.16 -25.04
C VAL A 542 -10.20 10.24 -25.95
N GLN A 543 -11.09 9.91 -26.90
CA GLN A 543 -11.75 10.89 -27.74
C GLN A 543 -12.60 11.85 -26.91
N GLN A 544 -13.45 11.34 -26.01
CA GLN A 544 -14.25 12.19 -25.13
C GLN A 544 -13.38 13.08 -24.24
N LEU A 545 -12.28 12.55 -23.70
CA LEU A 545 -11.34 13.34 -22.90
C LEU A 545 -10.66 14.42 -23.74
N ALA A 546 -10.22 14.12 -24.96
CA ALA A 546 -9.60 15.08 -25.86
C ALA A 546 -10.57 16.19 -26.28
N ASP A 547 -11.84 15.87 -26.52
CA ASP A 547 -12.89 16.85 -26.86
C ASP A 547 -13.10 17.90 -25.74
N MET A 548 -12.76 17.55 -24.49
CA MET A 548 -12.83 18.45 -23.33
C MET A 548 -11.55 19.30 -23.13
N LEU A 549 -10.50 19.08 -23.93
CA LEU A 549 -9.18 19.65 -23.76
C LEU A 549 -8.76 20.45 -25.01
N PRO A 550 -9.10 21.74 -25.10
CA PRO A 550 -8.98 22.52 -26.35
C PRO A 550 -7.55 22.70 -26.88
N GLN A 551 -6.52 22.43 -26.07
CA GLN A 551 -5.10 22.52 -26.46
C GLN A 551 -4.45 21.16 -26.72
N TYR A 552 -5.26 20.10 -26.77
CA TYR A 552 -4.79 18.72 -26.84
C TYR A 552 -5.52 17.96 -27.94
N GLU A 553 -4.80 17.08 -28.60
CA GLU A 553 -5.35 16.20 -29.64
C GLU A 553 -4.72 14.81 -29.54
N ILE A 554 -5.39 13.79 -30.09
CA ILE A 554 -4.85 12.43 -30.13
C ILE A 554 -3.74 12.38 -31.19
N ALA A 555 -2.52 12.04 -30.77
CA ALA A 555 -1.37 11.97 -31.65
C ALA A 555 -1.07 10.54 -32.12
N CYS A 556 -1.11 9.57 -31.20
CA CYS A 556 -0.68 8.20 -31.48
C CYS A 556 -1.59 7.17 -30.79
N GLU A 557 -1.59 5.95 -31.31
CA GLU A 557 -2.12 4.77 -30.63
C GLU A 557 -1.12 3.62 -30.68
N HIS A 558 -1.19 2.70 -29.73
CA HIS A 558 -0.52 1.41 -29.78
C HIS A 558 -1.49 0.34 -29.29
N GLU A 559 -2.20 -0.27 -30.23
CA GLU A 559 -3.27 -1.24 -29.98
C GLU A 559 -2.77 -2.42 -29.13
N HIS A 560 -1.58 -2.92 -29.42
CA HIS A 560 -1.02 -4.11 -28.75
C HIS A 560 -0.75 -3.86 -27.24
N SER A 561 -0.45 -2.63 -26.83
CA SER A 561 -0.36 -2.27 -25.40
C SER A 561 -1.64 -1.67 -24.84
N ASN A 562 -2.69 -1.57 -25.66
CA ASN A 562 -3.94 -0.90 -25.36
C ASN A 562 -3.72 0.52 -24.77
N CYS A 563 -2.98 1.35 -25.51
CA CYS A 563 -2.57 2.66 -25.05
C CYS A 563 -2.75 3.70 -26.16
N LEU A 564 -3.21 4.90 -25.80
CA LEU A 564 -3.22 6.06 -26.69
C LEU A 564 -2.42 7.21 -26.08
N LEU A 565 -1.97 8.09 -26.96
CA LEU A 565 -1.25 9.32 -26.63
C LEU A 565 -2.09 10.51 -27.05
N ILE A 566 -2.50 11.32 -26.08
CA ILE A 566 -2.93 12.69 -26.35
C ILE A 566 -1.70 13.59 -26.18
N ALA A 567 -1.47 14.50 -27.12
CA ALA A 567 -0.37 15.45 -27.08
C ALA A 567 -0.90 16.88 -27.11
N HIS A 568 -0.18 17.78 -26.45
CA HIS A 568 -0.44 19.20 -26.58
C HIS A 568 -0.15 19.65 -28.03
N THR A 569 -1.03 20.48 -28.59
CA THR A 569 -0.94 20.96 -29.98
C THR A 569 0.35 21.73 -30.31
N LYS A 570 1.14 22.17 -29.32
CA LYS A 570 2.47 22.74 -29.55
C LYS A 570 3.48 21.75 -30.16
N PHE A 571 3.22 20.45 -30.07
CA PHE A 571 3.99 19.40 -30.75
C PHE A 571 3.45 19.09 -32.16
N LYS A 572 2.44 19.83 -32.64
CA LYS A 572 1.89 19.71 -33.99
C LYS A 572 2.42 20.86 -34.85
N VAL A 573 3.58 20.66 -35.47
CA VAL A 573 4.27 21.66 -36.29
C VAL A 573 3.86 21.46 -37.75
N ASP A 574 3.33 22.50 -38.39
CA ASP A 574 2.84 22.47 -39.78
C ASP A 574 1.83 21.35 -40.06
N GLY A 575 0.98 21.05 -39.08
CA GLY A 575 -0.03 19.99 -39.17
C GLY A 575 0.50 18.57 -38.91
N GLU A 576 1.80 18.40 -38.72
CA GLU A 576 2.45 17.11 -38.47
C GLU A 576 2.84 16.95 -37.00
N TRP A 577 2.79 15.73 -36.48
CA TRP A 577 3.15 15.43 -35.09
C TRP A 577 4.66 15.23 -34.92
N TRP A 578 5.21 15.86 -33.87
CA TRP A 578 6.62 15.79 -33.46
C TRP A 578 6.74 15.28 -32.02
N THR A 579 6.15 14.12 -31.77
CA THR A 579 6.14 13.47 -30.45
C THR A 579 7.39 12.65 -30.19
N TRP A 580 8.15 12.27 -31.22
CA TRP A 580 9.41 11.55 -31.02
C TRP A 580 10.48 12.46 -30.40
N ILE A 581 11.49 11.82 -29.80
CA ILE A 581 12.56 12.50 -29.08
C ILE A 581 13.81 12.43 -29.94
N ASP A 582 14.41 13.58 -30.23
CA ASP A 582 15.77 13.63 -30.73
C ASP A 582 16.73 13.43 -29.53
N TYR A 583 17.13 12.17 -29.34
CA TYR A 583 17.99 11.79 -28.21
C TYR A 583 19.37 12.42 -28.30
N GLU A 584 19.93 12.58 -29.50
CA GLU A 584 21.26 13.18 -29.65
C GLU A 584 21.21 14.65 -29.30
N ARG A 585 20.19 15.35 -29.79
CA ARG A 585 19.95 16.75 -29.45
C ARG A 585 19.70 16.96 -27.95
N PHE A 586 18.95 16.07 -27.30
CA PHE A 586 18.79 16.12 -25.85
C PHE A 586 20.14 16.00 -25.13
N GLN A 587 21.01 15.07 -25.54
CA GLN A 587 22.33 14.90 -24.90
C GLN A 587 23.23 16.13 -25.08
N GLU A 588 23.16 16.82 -26.22
CA GLU A 588 23.87 18.09 -26.43
C GLU A 588 23.34 19.18 -25.49
N LEU A 589 22.02 19.36 -25.43
CA LEU A 589 21.39 20.40 -24.64
C LEU A 589 21.60 20.22 -23.14
N VAL A 590 21.54 18.98 -22.64
CA VAL A 590 21.79 18.71 -21.22
C VAL A 590 23.27 18.90 -20.86
N GLN A 591 24.20 18.56 -21.76
CA GLN A 591 25.63 18.82 -21.55
C GLN A 591 25.90 20.33 -21.45
N VAL A 592 25.35 21.12 -22.38
CA VAL A 592 25.45 22.58 -22.36
C VAL A 592 24.81 23.19 -21.09
N HIS A 593 23.67 22.64 -20.66
CA HIS A 593 23.03 23.05 -19.41
C HIS A 593 23.94 22.81 -18.20
N GLU A 594 24.55 21.63 -18.08
CA GLU A 594 25.45 21.30 -16.97
C GLU A 594 26.74 22.12 -17.01
N ASP A 595 27.37 22.27 -18.18
CA ASP A 595 28.61 23.04 -18.36
C ASP A 595 28.43 24.52 -18.03
N SER A 596 27.24 25.06 -18.27
CA SER A 596 26.89 26.44 -17.91
C SER A 596 26.44 26.62 -16.45
N GLY A 597 26.48 25.57 -15.62
CA GLY A 597 25.99 25.61 -14.25
C GLY A 597 24.48 25.92 -14.16
N GLY A 598 23.72 25.54 -15.19
CA GLY A 598 22.28 25.76 -15.31
C GLY A 598 21.85 27.10 -15.90
N GLN A 599 22.78 27.96 -16.33
CA GLN A 599 22.46 29.26 -16.93
C GLN A 599 21.80 29.11 -18.31
N GLN A 600 22.30 28.20 -19.14
CA GLN A 600 21.67 27.86 -20.42
C GLN A 600 20.62 26.78 -20.18
N SER A 601 19.36 27.11 -20.50
CA SER A 601 18.21 26.22 -20.30
C SER A 601 17.61 25.86 -21.65
N PHE A 602 16.87 24.76 -21.69
CA PHE A 602 16.17 24.28 -22.87
C PHE A 602 14.78 23.77 -22.50
N SER A 603 13.91 23.69 -23.49
CA SER A 603 12.52 23.30 -23.41
C SER A 603 12.26 21.97 -24.13
N ALA A 604 11.08 21.40 -23.90
CA ALA A 604 10.62 20.18 -24.55
C ALA A 604 10.62 20.24 -26.09
N LEU A 605 10.49 21.43 -26.68
CA LEU A 605 10.46 21.65 -28.13
C LEU A 605 11.87 21.64 -28.77
N ASP A 606 12.93 21.81 -27.99
CA ASP A 606 14.30 21.94 -28.53
C ASP A 606 14.94 20.61 -28.96
N TYR A 607 14.28 19.48 -28.66
CA TYR A 607 14.77 18.13 -28.94
C TYR A 607 13.64 17.20 -29.41
N VAL A 608 12.74 17.72 -30.24
CA VAL A 608 11.67 16.95 -30.87
C VAL A 608 12.12 16.31 -32.17
N ALA A 609 11.57 15.14 -32.49
CA ALA A 609 11.71 14.47 -33.76
C ALA A 609 10.32 14.14 -34.32
N LYS A 610 10.22 14.05 -35.65
CA LYS A 610 8.98 13.79 -36.35
C LYS A 610 8.43 12.40 -36.00
N THR A 611 7.14 12.33 -35.68
CA THR A 611 6.45 11.08 -35.41
C THR A 611 6.27 10.28 -36.70
N PRO A 612 6.65 9.00 -36.75
CA PRO A 612 6.44 8.18 -37.94
C PRO A 612 4.97 7.97 -38.26
N ARG A 613 4.65 7.87 -39.56
CA ARG A 613 3.28 7.66 -40.04
C ARG A 613 2.56 6.45 -39.43
N TRP A 614 3.27 5.33 -39.23
CA TRP A 614 2.72 4.09 -38.66
C TRP A 614 2.35 4.21 -37.18
N ALA A 615 2.90 5.23 -36.50
CA ALA A 615 2.64 5.49 -35.08
C ALA A 615 1.42 6.40 -34.86
N LEU A 616 0.97 7.11 -35.89
CA LEU A 616 -0.12 8.06 -35.79
C LEU A 616 -1.45 7.36 -35.48
N PHE A 617 -2.31 8.05 -34.75
CA PHE A 617 -3.68 7.58 -34.51
C PHE A 617 -4.43 7.43 -35.84
N GLY A 618 -5.09 6.28 -36.04
CA GLY A 618 -5.80 5.95 -37.28
C GLY A 618 -4.91 5.38 -38.40
N ALA A 619 -3.62 5.17 -38.16
CA ALA A 619 -2.74 4.47 -39.09
C ALA A 619 -3.14 2.99 -39.23
N GLU A 620 -2.88 2.39 -40.40
CA GLU A 620 -3.19 0.97 -40.68
C GLU A 620 -2.46 0.03 -39.70
N GLU A 621 -1.23 0.38 -39.32
CA GLU A 621 -0.41 -0.40 -38.40
C GLU A 621 -0.85 -0.30 -36.94
N GLN A 622 -1.72 0.67 -36.60
CA GLN A 622 -2.24 0.93 -35.26
C GLN A 622 -1.12 1.01 -34.20
N GLY A 623 -0.02 1.67 -34.58
CA GLY A 623 1.15 1.85 -33.75
C GLY A 623 2.16 0.71 -33.72
N PHE A 624 1.93 -0.38 -34.44
CA PHE A 624 2.88 -1.49 -34.48
C PHE A 624 4.00 -1.19 -35.49
N ASP A 625 5.26 -1.26 -35.07
CA ASP A 625 6.39 -0.97 -35.96
C ASP A 625 6.43 -1.96 -37.14
N PRO A 626 6.36 -1.48 -38.40
CA PRO A 626 6.37 -2.34 -39.59
C PRO A 626 7.70 -3.10 -39.80
N ASN A 627 8.79 -2.71 -39.12
CA ASN A 627 10.07 -3.44 -39.16
C ASN A 627 10.08 -4.71 -38.28
N ASP A 628 9.05 -4.87 -37.45
CA ASP A 628 8.88 -6.02 -36.56
C ASP A 628 7.72 -6.90 -37.02
N THR A 629 7.68 -8.13 -36.52
CA THR A 629 6.64 -9.12 -36.87
C THR A 629 5.76 -9.41 -35.68
N ARG A 630 4.46 -9.13 -35.78
CA ARG A 630 3.51 -9.39 -34.69
C ARG A 630 3.42 -10.89 -34.41
N PHE A 631 3.83 -11.28 -33.21
CA PHE A 631 3.79 -12.69 -32.80
C PHE A 631 2.46 -13.05 -32.13
N GLN A 632 1.62 -13.81 -32.83
CA GLN A 632 0.41 -14.40 -32.26
C GLN A 632 0.68 -15.82 -31.80
N ARG A 633 0.34 -16.15 -30.55
CA ARG A 633 0.39 -17.54 -30.05
C ARG A 633 -0.74 -18.36 -30.67
N ARG A 634 -0.58 -18.81 -31.91
CA ARG A 634 -1.46 -19.79 -32.55
C ARG A 634 -0.95 -21.20 -32.25
N ASN A 635 -1.47 -21.81 -31.18
CA ASN A 635 -1.47 -23.25 -30.81
C ASN A 635 -0.96 -23.59 -29.39
N LYS A 636 -1.62 -24.59 -28.78
CA LYS A 636 -1.35 -25.19 -27.46
C LYS A 636 -0.08 -26.07 -27.41
N THR A 637 0.76 -26.06 -28.42
CA THR A 637 2.06 -26.75 -28.36
C THR A 637 2.98 -25.97 -27.42
N LYS A 638 3.53 -26.67 -26.41
CA LYS A 638 4.34 -26.09 -25.34
C LYS A 638 5.41 -25.16 -25.92
N ASP A 639 5.26 -23.88 -25.62
CA ASP A 639 6.29 -22.88 -25.85
C ASP A 639 7.52 -23.24 -24.99
N ILE A 640 8.57 -23.73 -25.65
CA ILE A 640 9.84 -24.09 -25.01
C ILE A 640 10.65 -22.82 -24.67
N SER A 641 10.18 -21.63 -25.08
CA SER A 641 10.93 -20.37 -24.98
C SER A 641 10.70 -19.57 -23.69
N GLY A 642 9.92 -20.10 -22.73
CA GLY A 642 9.86 -19.58 -21.36
C GLY A 642 9.34 -18.14 -21.24
N CYS A 643 8.40 -17.73 -22.09
CA CYS A 643 7.67 -16.46 -21.97
C CYS A 643 6.18 -16.70 -22.11
#